data_AF-A0A072NC31-F1
#
_entry.id   AF-A0A072NC31-F1
#
_cell.length_a   1.000
_cell.length_b   1.000
_cell.length_c   1.000
_cell.angle_alpha   90.00
_cell.angle_beta   90.00
_cell.angle_gamma   90.00
#
_symmetry.space_group_name_H-M   'P 1'
#
loop_
_entity.id
_entity.type
_entity.pdbx_description
1 polymer ?
#
loop_
_entity_poly.entity_id
_entity_poly.type
_entity_poly.pdbx_seq_one_letter_code
_entity_poly.pdbx_strand_id
1 'polypeptide(L)'
;ARARAEAHAGALDALRAARDAFAQAERYAAHLRAEAERLEAELAALPTQPPAQPAPDLPALEGELAAARARAEAAERRARHLETELARAQAGAARAAEAAARLDASRATLSAELERAEGNLEAALEGLAAAQERLRELAAARAEAEAACAAHAAELAQAQAHARHLEGELARLEAGLAPLRRERERLGAALESYARYGEGARNALRLDHPGIVGSVADLLAVPAEYEVAVTAALGRRLEQVVVHTAEDAREIIGELKRVGGRATFLPLDLLRPRPRRDGALPREPGVLGNLADLCPADPPLVGEVALADTLLVEDLRTAQRLARAYPSRPRLVTLEGELLEPGGAITGGRLRDSGSSVLADGRRFQELEAELEEAERRAAHLRAELERVRAGLPGGESGPSALQLRRDAALREARDAERRVTELEAQARSLTAHRDRLRERLTASAPALPAPTTEPPPDPAALEAEWLAARRAAEEGRAAERAALEALALARELDGAWRAYRSAHARAAELRERLKANAAAGQAQAAHLAGAEAEVARREAALGTLDEHELAHAEAEREAATQAYTSLIGEQNKVRARLEDLRLLVARREGSLEPLPDGCSPPGSPREWTQELTRLRAELERLGPVNARAEADHALEAAELERLCAELADAEAAAAELGAHLADLERAEEEATRAAFGRVGAAFREYAAELLGGQGELEPEEDPAAGRLTGLRLAVQPKGKRTRSMTLLSAGERTMAGLAFLFALNHAGGEGGAGGLPLAVLDEVDAPLDEANIRRFTAFLERFAARGSQFLLVTHQKATMEVAHALWGVTTDASGASRVLSIRQGDEAPAARPPAV
;
A
#
# COMPACT_ATOMS: atom_id res chain seq x y z
N ALA A 1 -3.97 47.32 125.84
CA ALA A 1 -5.42 47.05 125.77
C ALA A 1 -6.03 46.91 127.18
N ARG A 2 -6.91 45.92 127.39
CA ARG A 2 -8.11 45.88 128.27
C ARG A 2 -8.11 46.50 129.67
N ALA A 3 -6.97 46.73 130.31
CA ALA A 3 -6.88 47.12 131.71
C ALA A 3 -6.78 48.65 131.93
N ARG A 4 -6.90 49.46 130.89
CA ARG A 4 -6.63 50.91 130.96
C ARG A 4 -7.78 51.83 130.57
N ALA A 5 -8.83 51.35 129.91
CA ALA A 5 -9.98 52.18 129.53
C ALA A 5 -10.99 52.45 130.68
N GLU A 6 -11.21 51.48 131.58
CA GLU A 6 -12.33 51.52 132.55
C GLU A 6 -12.24 52.65 133.60
N ALA A 7 -11.02 53.06 133.98
CA ALA A 7 -10.82 53.96 135.13
C ALA A 7 -11.09 55.45 134.84
N HIS A 8 -11.13 55.86 133.57
CA HIS A 8 -10.92 57.26 133.19
C HIS A 8 -12.19 57.95 132.62
N ALA A 9 -13.25 57.22 132.27
CA ALA A 9 -14.49 57.84 131.77
C ALA A 9 -15.40 58.41 132.88
N GLY A 10 -15.44 57.79 134.07
CA GLY A 10 -16.53 58.01 135.04
C GLY A 10 -16.56 59.37 135.77
N ALA A 11 -15.51 60.17 135.69
CA ALA A 11 -15.22 61.21 136.69
C ALA A 11 -15.23 62.66 136.17
N LEU A 12 -15.36 62.91 134.86
CA LEU A 12 -15.30 64.27 134.29
C LEU A 12 -16.67 64.79 133.83
N ASP A 13 -17.49 63.95 133.18
CA ASP A 13 -18.87 64.31 132.81
C ASP A 13 -19.75 64.58 134.02
N ALA A 14 -19.51 63.81 135.09
CA ALA A 14 -20.28 63.84 136.33
C ALA A 14 -20.43 65.26 136.91
N LEU A 15 -19.42 66.11 136.73
CA LEU A 15 -19.39 67.49 137.21
C LEU A 15 -20.24 68.45 136.37
N ARG A 16 -19.89 68.63 135.09
CA ARG A 16 -20.55 69.62 134.22
C ARG A 16 -22.04 69.32 134.08
N ALA A 17 -22.38 68.03 133.99
CA ALA A 17 -23.77 67.57 133.97
C ALA A 17 -24.60 68.12 135.14
N ALA A 18 -24.05 68.25 136.34
CA ALA A 18 -24.82 68.71 137.50
C ALA A 18 -25.25 70.18 137.39
N ARG A 19 -24.36 71.08 136.89
CA ARG A 19 -24.65 72.52 136.76
C ARG A 19 -25.58 72.84 135.60
N ASP A 20 -25.40 72.18 134.46
CA ASP A 20 -26.33 72.33 133.35
C ASP A 20 -27.71 71.72 133.68
N ALA A 21 -27.75 70.60 134.43
CA ALA A 21 -29.00 69.91 134.76
C ALA A 21 -30.03 70.81 135.47
N PHE A 22 -29.65 71.70 136.38
CA PHE A 22 -30.61 72.59 137.05
C PHE A 22 -31.28 73.58 136.08
N ALA A 23 -30.49 74.33 135.31
CA ALA A 23 -31.00 75.32 134.36
C ALA A 23 -31.57 74.69 133.07
N GLN A 24 -31.23 73.44 132.76
CA GLN A 24 -31.87 72.64 131.74
C GLN A 24 -33.22 72.10 132.23
N ALA A 25 -33.32 71.77 133.52
CA ALA A 25 -34.50 71.09 134.05
C ALA A 25 -35.78 71.93 133.98
N GLU A 26 -35.68 73.22 134.24
CA GLU A 26 -36.81 74.17 134.16
C GLU A 26 -37.34 74.30 132.72
N ARG A 27 -36.44 74.44 131.74
CA ARG A 27 -36.79 74.55 130.31
C ARG A 27 -37.36 73.24 129.75
N TYR A 28 -36.88 72.11 130.23
CA TYR A 28 -37.36 70.79 129.79
C TYR A 28 -38.81 70.53 130.22
N ALA A 29 -39.22 71.00 131.40
CA ALA A 29 -40.61 70.89 131.88
C ALA A 29 -41.64 71.62 130.99
N ALA A 30 -41.25 72.73 130.36
CA ALA A 30 -42.08 73.43 129.37
C ALA A 30 -42.10 72.73 128.00
N HIS A 31 -40.96 72.18 127.57
CA HIS A 31 -40.81 71.44 126.31
C HIS A 31 -41.69 70.19 126.25
N LEU A 32 -41.68 69.37 127.31
CA LEU A 32 -42.41 68.10 127.36
C LEU A 32 -43.92 68.27 127.08
N ARG A 33 -44.55 69.33 127.61
CA ARG A 33 -45.99 69.62 127.39
C ARG A 33 -46.32 69.85 125.91
N ALA A 34 -45.49 70.59 125.20
CA ALA A 34 -45.68 70.90 123.77
C ALA A 34 -45.33 69.72 122.84
N GLU A 35 -44.53 68.76 123.32
CA GLU A 35 -44.21 67.53 122.59
C GLU A 35 -45.39 66.53 122.65
N ALA A 36 -46.07 66.40 123.80
CA ALA A 36 -47.22 65.50 123.97
C ALA A 36 -48.34 65.77 122.94
N GLU A 37 -48.77 67.04 122.80
CA GLU A 37 -49.83 67.45 121.86
C GLU A 37 -49.51 67.11 120.39
N ARG A 38 -48.22 67.08 120.01
CA ARG A 38 -47.78 66.73 118.65
C ARG A 38 -47.80 65.23 118.39
N LEU A 39 -47.39 64.43 119.39
CA LEU A 39 -47.34 62.97 119.27
C LEU A 39 -48.74 62.36 119.15
N GLU A 40 -49.76 62.94 119.80
CA GLU A 40 -51.15 62.50 119.67
C GLU A 40 -51.71 62.72 118.25
N ALA A 41 -51.38 63.85 117.62
CA ALA A 41 -51.80 64.15 116.25
C ALA A 41 -51.12 63.23 115.21
N GLU A 42 -49.82 62.92 115.37
CA GLU A 42 -49.09 62.01 114.47
C GLU A 42 -49.63 60.57 114.55
N LEU A 43 -50.04 60.12 115.75
CA LEU A 43 -50.59 58.79 115.96
C LEU A 43 -51.94 58.56 115.25
N ALA A 44 -52.77 59.60 115.13
CA ALA A 44 -54.11 59.52 114.54
C ALA A 44 -54.10 59.36 113.00
N ALA A 45 -52.98 59.69 112.34
CA ALA A 45 -52.88 59.69 110.88
C ALA A 45 -52.42 58.34 110.27
N LEU A 46 -52.11 57.33 111.08
CA LEU A 46 -51.51 56.07 110.62
C LEU A 46 -52.57 54.99 110.28
N PRO A 47 -52.44 54.28 109.14
CA PRO A 47 -53.33 53.18 108.78
C PRO A 47 -53.11 51.96 109.69
N THR A 48 -54.19 51.43 110.27
CA THR A 48 -54.15 50.37 111.30
C THR A 48 -54.72 49.01 110.88
N GLN A 49 -55.23 48.87 109.66
CA GLN A 49 -55.80 47.62 109.12
C GLN A 49 -54.82 46.89 108.18
N PRO A 50 -54.66 45.56 108.30
CA PRO A 50 -53.81 44.75 107.42
C PRO A 50 -54.43 44.55 106.01
N PRO A 51 -53.62 44.25 104.98
CA PRO A 51 -54.12 43.83 103.67
C PRO A 51 -54.95 42.53 103.73
N ALA A 52 -55.92 42.39 102.84
CA ALA A 52 -56.88 41.26 102.85
C ALA A 52 -56.32 39.92 102.35
N GLN A 53 -55.12 39.89 101.76
CA GLN A 53 -54.45 38.69 101.25
C GLN A 53 -53.15 38.45 102.04
N PRO A 54 -52.73 37.20 102.28
CA PRO A 54 -51.50 36.88 103.01
C PRO A 54 -50.26 37.41 102.28
N ALA A 55 -49.16 37.60 103.01
CA ALA A 55 -47.90 38.08 102.43
C ALA A 55 -47.32 37.03 101.44
N PRO A 56 -46.94 37.42 100.21
CA PRO A 56 -46.48 36.49 99.19
C PRO A 56 -44.99 36.12 99.36
N ASP A 57 -44.64 34.91 98.93
CA ASP A 57 -43.26 34.41 98.91
C ASP A 57 -42.55 34.81 97.60
N LEU A 58 -41.91 35.99 97.62
CA LEU A 58 -41.17 36.50 96.46
C LEU A 58 -39.99 35.60 96.05
N PRO A 59 -39.13 35.09 96.97
CA PRO A 59 -38.05 34.16 96.61
C PRO A 59 -38.52 32.90 95.87
N ALA A 60 -39.65 32.31 96.26
CA ALA A 60 -40.20 31.15 95.56
C ALA A 60 -40.59 31.46 94.10
N LEU A 61 -41.33 32.55 93.89
CA LEU A 61 -41.77 32.99 92.55
C LEU A 61 -40.61 33.45 91.65
N GLU A 62 -39.57 34.06 92.22
CA GLU A 62 -38.33 34.38 91.50
C GLU A 62 -37.57 33.12 91.07
N GLY A 63 -37.57 32.07 91.90
CA GLY A 63 -37.04 30.75 91.56
C GLY A 63 -37.82 30.05 90.45
N GLU A 64 -39.16 30.08 90.50
CA GLU A 64 -40.03 29.52 89.45
C GLU A 64 -39.80 30.19 88.09
N LEU A 65 -39.71 31.52 88.07
CA LEU A 65 -39.39 32.30 86.87
C LEU A 65 -38.01 31.92 86.30
N ALA A 66 -36.97 31.86 87.14
CA ALA A 66 -35.63 31.46 86.71
C ALA A 66 -35.63 30.03 86.12
N ALA A 67 -36.35 29.10 86.74
CA ALA A 67 -36.48 27.73 86.27
C ALA A 67 -37.30 27.60 84.97
N ALA A 68 -38.31 28.44 84.75
CA ALA A 68 -39.08 28.48 83.50
C ALA A 68 -38.22 29.03 82.34
N ARG A 69 -37.54 30.16 82.56
CA ARG A 69 -36.64 30.77 81.60
C ARG A 69 -35.47 29.85 81.19
N ALA A 70 -34.83 29.19 82.16
CA ALA A 70 -33.73 28.27 81.88
C ALA A 70 -34.17 27.08 81.00
N ARG A 71 -35.39 26.57 81.20
CA ARG A 71 -36.00 25.52 80.37
C ARG A 71 -36.28 26.01 78.94
N ALA A 72 -36.86 27.20 78.79
CA ALA A 72 -37.14 27.81 77.49
C ALA A 72 -35.84 28.00 76.67
N GLU A 73 -34.82 28.64 77.27
CA GLU A 73 -33.53 28.88 76.61
C GLU A 73 -32.79 27.58 76.24
N ALA A 74 -32.92 26.51 77.04
CA ALA A 74 -32.34 25.21 76.72
C ALA A 74 -33.01 24.53 75.52
N ALA A 75 -34.34 24.58 75.43
CA ALA A 75 -35.09 24.05 74.29
C ALA A 75 -34.81 24.83 73.00
N GLU A 76 -34.74 26.17 73.06
CA GLU A 76 -34.36 27.01 71.91
C GLU A 76 -32.95 26.69 71.39
N ARG A 77 -31.97 26.51 72.28
CA ARG A 77 -30.60 26.10 71.89
C ARG A 77 -30.60 24.74 71.20
N ARG A 78 -31.36 23.76 71.70
CA ARG A 78 -31.49 22.43 71.08
C ARG A 78 -32.17 22.50 69.70
N ALA A 79 -33.24 23.28 69.57
CA ALA A 79 -33.93 23.46 68.29
C ALA A 79 -33.01 24.06 67.21
N ARG A 80 -32.27 25.14 67.51
CA ARG A 80 -31.32 25.76 66.55
C ARG A 80 -30.17 24.83 66.14
N HIS A 81 -29.71 23.97 67.07
CA HIS A 81 -28.69 22.97 66.76
C HIS A 81 -29.23 21.90 65.80
N LEU A 82 -30.42 21.36 66.07
CA LEU A 82 -31.05 20.36 65.20
C LEU A 82 -31.43 20.93 63.83
N GLU A 83 -31.81 22.20 63.76
CA GLU A 83 -32.07 22.92 62.50
C GLU A 83 -30.81 22.99 61.62
N THR A 84 -29.65 23.27 62.22
CA THR A 84 -28.38 23.35 61.50
C THR A 84 -27.84 21.97 61.09
N GLU A 85 -28.03 20.94 61.91
CA GLU A 85 -27.69 19.55 61.54
C GLU A 85 -28.62 18.99 60.45
N LEU A 86 -29.93 19.26 60.53
CA LEU A 86 -30.91 18.86 59.51
C LEU A 86 -30.57 19.50 58.15
N ALA A 87 -30.28 20.80 58.13
CA ALA A 87 -29.88 21.49 56.90
C ALA A 87 -28.57 20.94 56.30
N ARG A 88 -27.62 20.51 57.13
CA ARG A 88 -26.39 19.83 56.69
C ARG A 88 -26.68 18.45 56.11
N ALA A 89 -27.50 17.64 56.78
CA ALA A 89 -27.89 16.30 56.34
C ALA A 89 -28.65 16.34 55.00
N GLN A 90 -29.65 17.22 54.88
CA GLN A 90 -30.40 17.44 53.63
C GLN A 90 -29.50 17.91 52.48
N ALA A 91 -28.59 18.86 52.72
CA ALA A 91 -27.64 19.33 51.71
C ALA A 91 -26.63 18.23 51.29
N GLY A 92 -26.22 17.36 52.23
CA GLY A 92 -25.39 16.19 51.94
C GLY A 92 -26.10 15.16 51.08
N ALA A 93 -27.33 14.80 51.46
CA ALA A 93 -28.17 13.85 50.72
C ALA A 93 -28.49 14.34 49.30
N ALA A 94 -28.82 15.63 49.14
CA ALA A 94 -29.08 16.22 47.83
C ALA A 94 -27.85 16.17 46.90
N ARG A 95 -26.65 16.48 47.42
CA ARG A 95 -25.39 16.38 46.66
C ARG A 95 -25.05 14.94 46.27
N ALA A 96 -25.29 13.98 47.17
CA ALA A 96 -25.08 12.57 46.90
C ALA A 96 -26.03 12.04 45.81
N ALA A 97 -27.31 12.40 45.89
CA ALA A 97 -28.31 12.04 44.88
C ALA A 97 -28.01 12.67 43.51
N GLU A 98 -27.58 13.95 43.48
CA GLU A 98 -27.18 14.61 42.24
C GLU A 98 -25.91 13.99 41.63
N ALA A 99 -24.92 13.63 42.46
CA ALA A 99 -23.72 12.95 42.00
C ALA A 99 -24.02 11.56 41.42
N ALA A 100 -24.91 10.79 42.07
CA ALA A 100 -25.37 9.49 41.57
C ALA A 100 -26.10 9.63 40.23
N ALA A 101 -27.08 10.55 40.13
CA ALA A 101 -27.82 10.78 38.89
C ALA A 101 -26.92 11.23 37.72
N ARG A 102 -25.90 12.05 37.98
CA ARG A 102 -24.89 12.44 36.98
C ARG A 102 -24.03 11.26 36.52
N LEU A 103 -23.61 10.38 37.44
CA LEU A 103 -22.85 9.17 37.12
C LEU A 103 -23.71 8.18 36.30
N ASP A 104 -24.94 7.92 36.70
CA ASP A 104 -25.85 7.03 35.98
C ASP A 104 -26.16 7.53 34.57
N ALA A 105 -26.42 8.84 34.41
CA ALA A 105 -26.60 9.46 33.09
C ALA A 105 -25.34 9.32 32.21
N SER A 106 -24.15 9.60 32.77
CA SER A 106 -22.88 9.44 32.05
C SER A 106 -22.63 7.98 31.63
N ARG A 107 -22.99 7.01 32.47
CA ARG A 107 -22.84 5.58 32.16
C ARG A 107 -23.84 5.12 31.10
N ALA A 108 -25.08 5.60 31.13
CA ALA A 108 -26.06 5.32 30.08
C ALA A 108 -25.60 5.85 28.72
N THR A 109 -25.03 7.06 28.65
CA THR A 109 -24.44 7.59 27.41
C THR A 109 -23.26 6.75 26.93
N LEU A 110 -22.31 6.42 27.81
CA LEU A 110 -21.15 5.57 27.47
C LEU A 110 -21.55 4.16 27.00
N SER A 111 -22.59 3.57 27.60
CA SER A 111 -23.12 2.26 27.18
C SER A 111 -23.70 2.32 25.77
N ALA A 112 -24.50 3.35 25.46
CA ALA A 112 -25.08 3.55 24.13
C ALA A 112 -24.04 3.96 23.06
N GLU A 113 -22.91 4.58 23.45
CA GLU A 113 -21.76 4.78 22.57
C GLU A 113 -21.04 3.44 22.30
N LEU A 114 -20.84 2.62 23.34
CA LEU A 114 -20.18 1.31 23.23
C LEU A 114 -20.98 0.35 22.33
N GLU A 115 -22.29 0.21 22.53
CA GLU A 115 -23.16 -0.63 21.69
C GLU A 115 -23.08 -0.25 20.20
N ARG A 116 -23.04 1.06 19.88
CA ARG A 116 -22.86 1.54 18.51
C ARG A 116 -21.47 1.24 17.96
N ALA A 117 -20.43 1.37 18.78
CA ALA A 117 -19.06 1.05 18.39
C ALA A 117 -18.89 -0.46 18.14
N GLU A 118 -19.54 -1.30 18.93
CA GLU A 118 -19.55 -2.76 18.78
C GLU A 118 -20.31 -3.17 17.50
N GLY A 119 -21.51 -2.65 17.25
CA GLY A 119 -22.24 -2.93 16.01
C GLY A 119 -21.54 -2.43 14.74
N ASN A 120 -20.87 -1.26 14.80
CA ASN A 120 -20.03 -0.79 13.69
C ASN A 120 -18.81 -1.68 13.45
N LEU A 121 -18.20 -2.21 14.52
CA LEU A 121 -17.08 -3.15 14.42
C LEU A 121 -17.54 -4.49 13.84
N GLU A 122 -18.69 -5.01 14.25
CA GLU A 122 -19.28 -6.24 13.72
C GLU A 122 -19.53 -6.13 12.21
N ALA A 123 -20.21 -5.07 11.75
CA ALA A 123 -20.41 -4.81 10.32
C ALA A 123 -19.10 -4.62 9.53
N ALA A 124 -18.06 -4.03 10.13
CA ALA A 124 -16.74 -3.91 9.51
C ALA A 124 -16.01 -5.27 9.40
N LEU A 125 -16.18 -6.16 10.38
CA LEU A 125 -15.62 -7.51 10.36
C LEU A 125 -16.35 -8.42 9.37
N GLU A 126 -17.67 -8.34 9.26
CA GLU A 126 -18.45 -9.01 8.22
C GLU A 126 -18.03 -8.55 6.81
N GLY A 127 -17.91 -7.23 6.62
CA GLY A 127 -17.44 -6.65 5.36
C GLY A 127 -16.01 -7.08 5.02
N LEU A 128 -15.12 -7.17 6.02
CA LEU A 128 -13.76 -7.67 5.85
C LEU A 128 -13.74 -9.14 5.42
N ALA A 129 -14.54 -10.01 6.07
CA ALA A 129 -14.64 -11.41 5.71
C ALA A 129 -15.10 -11.60 4.26
N ALA A 130 -16.15 -10.88 3.85
CA ALA A 130 -16.65 -10.90 2.47
C ALA A 130 -15.60 -10.38 1.45
N ALA A 131 -14.85 -9.33 1.80
CA ALA A 131 -13.76 -8.83 0.96
C ALA A 131 -12.59 -9.83 0.84
N GLN A 132 -12.26 -10.55 1.92
CA GLN A 132 -11.24 -11.60 1.92
C GLN A 132 -11.66 -12.82 1.09
N GLU A 133 -12.93 -13.24 1.13
CA GLU A 133 -13.44 -14.28 0.23
C GLU A 133 -13.39 -13.83 -1.23
N ARG A 134 -13.85 -12.61 -1.53
CA ARG A 134 -13.79 -12.07 -2.90
C ARG A 134 -12.36 -11.94 -3.43
N LEU A 135 -11.40 -11.60 -2.58
CA LEU A 135 -9.98 -11.59 -2.95
C LEU A 135 -9.48 -13.00 -3.29
N ARG A 136 -9.89 -14.05 -2.55
CA ARG A 136 -9.53 -15.44 -2.86
C ARG A 136 -10.08 -15.89 -4.21
N GLU A 137 -11.35 -15.57 -4.51
CA GLU A 137 -11.96 -15.85 -5.83
C GLU A 137 -11.18 -15.19 -6.97
N LEU A 138 -10.87 -13.90 -6.84
CA LEU A 138 -10.17 -13.13 -7.86
C LEU A 138 -8.69 -13.54 -8.00
N ALA A 139 -8.03 -13.94 -6.91
CA ALA A 139 -6.70 -14.51 -6.94
C ALA A 139 -6.67 -15.85 -7.69
N ALA A 140 -7.68 -16.71 -7.52
CA ALA A 140 -7.82 -17.95 -8.29
C ALA A 140 -8.06 -17.66 -9.78
N ALA A 141 -9.00 -16.76 -10.11
CA ALA A 141 -9.27 -16.35 -11.50
C ALA A 141 -8.05 -15.71 -12.19
N ARG A 142 -7.24 -14.95 -11.44
CA ARG A 142 -5.94 -14.43 -11.90
C ARG A 142 -4.96 -15.56 -12.19
N ALA A 143 -4.80 -16.52 -11.28
CA ALA A 143 -3.90 -17.66 -11.46
C ALA A 143 -4.29 -18.53 -12.67
N GLU A 144 -5.58 -18.76 -12.90
CA GLU A 144 -6.09 -19.42 -14.11
C GLU A 144 -5.75 -18.64 -15.39
N ALA A 145 -5.91 -17.31 -15.39
CA ALA A 145 -5.60 -16.48 -16.55
C ALA A 145 -4.09 -16.42 -16.84
N GLU A 146 -3.25 -16.34 -15.80
CA GLU A 146 -1.79 -16.42 -15.92
C GLU A 146 -1.34 -17.79 -16.45
N ALA A 147 -1.92 -18.89 -15.95
CA ALA A 147 -1.64 -20.25 -16.43
C ALA A 147 -2.06 -20.44 -17.89
N ALA A 148 -3.22 -19.93 -18.30
CA ALA A 148 -3.69 -19.99 -19.69
C ALA A 148 -2.77 -19.20 -20.64
N CYS A 149 -2.30 -18.01 -20.24
CA CYS A 149 -1.30 -17.25 -20.99
C CYS A 149 0.02 -18.02 -21.11
N ALA A 150 0.50 -18.64 -20.02
CA ALA A 150 1.75 -19.39 -20.01
C ALA A 150 1.69 -20.65 -20.88
N ALA A 151 0.58 -21.39 -20.83
CA ALA A 151 0.35 -22.57 -21.67
C ALA A 151 0.37 -22.20 -23.16
N HIS A 152 -0.38 -21.16 -23.56
CA HIS A 152 -0.42 -20.73 -24.96
C HIS A 152 0.93 -20.19 -25.46
N ALA A 153 1.68 -19.50 -24.60
CA ALA A 153 3.05 -19.07 -24.93
C ALA A 153 4.01 -20.26 -25.12
N ALA A 154 3.87 -21.32 -24.32
CA ALA A 154 4.66 -22.55 -24.45
C ALA A 154 4.32 -23.34 -25.73
N GLU A 155 3.03 -23.45 -26.07
CA GLU A 155 2.56 -24.04 -27.33
C GLU A 155 3.13 -23.29 -28.55
N LEU A 156 3.05 -21.96 -28.53
CA LEU A 156 3.60 -21.11 -29.59
C LEU A 156 5.13 -21.28 -29.72
N ALA A 157 5.85 -21.32 -28.61
CA ALA A 157 7.30 -21.53 -28.59
C ALA A 157 7.70 -22.92 -29.13
N GLN A 158 6.96 -23.97 -28.78
CA GLN A 158 7.17 -25.32 -29.33
C GLN A 158 6.91 -25.37 -30.84
N ALA A 159 5.80 -24.80 -31.31
CA ALA A 159 5.47 -24.75 -32.73
C ALA A 159 6.51 -23.94 -33.53
N GLN A 160 6.99 -22.80 -33.01
CA GLN A 160 8.07 -22.02 -33.62
C GLN A 160 9.41 -22.77 -33.64
N ALA A 161 9.76 -23.49 -32.56
CA ALA A 161 10.98 -24.29 -32.52
C ALA A 161 10.93 -25.46 -33.52
N HIS A 162 9.77 -26.11 -33.66
CA HIS A 162 9.56 -27.18 -34.63
C HIS A 162 9.61 -26.66 -36.08
N ALA A 163 8.99 -25.51 -36.37
CA ALA A 163 9.11 -24.85 -37.68
C ALA A 163 10.57 -24.52 -38.03
N ARG A 164 11.34 -23.92 -37.11
CA ARG A 164 12.78 -23.64 -37.30
C ARG A 164 13.60 -24.91 -37.52
N HIS A 165 13.25 -26.01 -36.87
CA HIS A 165 13.92 -27.30 -37.09
C HIS A 165 13.66 -27.83 -38.50
N LEU A 166 12.39 -27.86 -38.94
CA LEU A 166 12.00 -28.27 -40.30
C LEU A 166 12.62 -27.37 -41.38
N GLU A 167 12.65 -26.05 -41.17
CA GLU A 167 13.35 -25.09 -42.04
C GLU A 167 14.85 -25.41 -42.16
N GLY A 168 15.51 -25.73 -41.04
CA GLY A 168 16.91 -26.11 -41.01
C GLY A 168 17.21 -27.44 -41.71
N GLU A 169 16.33 -28.44 -41.56
CA GLU A 169 16.44 -29.72 -42.27
C GLU A 169 16.23 -29.56 -43.78
N LEU A 170 15.19 -28.83 -44.17
CA LEU A 170 14.87 -28.53 -45.56
C LEU A 170 16.01 -27.76 -46.24
N ALA A 171 16.54 -26.71 -45.62
CA ALA A 171 17.64 -25.92 -46.18
C ALA A 171 18.92 -26.75 -46.38
N ARG A 172 19.24 -27.68 -45.47
CA ARG A 172 20.36 -28.62 -45.64
C ARG A 172 20.15 -29.55 -46.82
N LEU A 173 18.93 -30.08 -46.99
CA LEU A 173 18.59 -31.01 -48.05
C LEU A 173 18.56 -30.32 -49.42
N GLU A 174 18.00 -29.11 -49.50
CA GLU A 174 18.02 -28.26 -50.70
C GLU A 174 19.45 -27.85 -51.11
N ALA A 175 20.32 -27.53 -50.15
CA ALA A 175 21.74 -27.30 -50.41
C ALA A 175 22.46 -28.54 -50.96
N GLY A 176 22.06 -29.75 -50.52
CA GLY A 176 22.55 -31.03 -51.04
C GLY A 176 22.04 -31.38 -52.45
N LEU A 177 20.82 -30.95 -52.81
CA LEU A 177 20.26 -31.12 -54.16
C LEU A 177 21.01 -30.30 -55.22
N ALA A 178 21.47 -29.09 -54.89
CA ALA A 178 22.11 -28.18 -55.85
C ALA A 178 23.35 -28.77 -56.59
N PRO A 179 24.34 -29.42 -55.93
CA PRO A 179 25.45 -30.05 -56.64
C PRO A 179 25.03 -31.29 -57.45
N LEU A 180 24.08 -32.10 -56.95
CA LEU A 180 23.58 -33.28 -57.65
C LEU A 180 22.88 -32.89 -58.97
N ARG A 181 22.02 -31.86 -58.96
CA ARG A 181 21.38 -31.34 -60.17
C ARG A 181 22.39 -30.85 -61.20
N ARG A 182 23.42 -30.11 -60.77
CA ARG A 182 24.48 -29.61 -61.67
C ARG A 182 25.26 -30.73 -62.33
N GLU A 183 25.59 -31.80 -61.60
CA GLU A 183 26.32 -32.94 -62.18
C GLU A 183 25.42 -33.77 -63.11
N ARG A 184 24.13 -33.95 -62.78
CA ARG A 184 23.13 -34.55 -63.68
C ARG A 184 22.97 -33.75 -64.97
N GLU A 185 22.80 -32.43 -64.89
CA GLU A 185 22.72 -31.53 -66.05
C GLU A 185 23.98 -31.62 -66.93
N ARG A 186 25.17 -31.62 -66.30
CA ARG A 186 26.45 -31.74 -67.00
C ARG A 186 26.61 -33.08 -67.71
N LEU A 187 26.26 -34.20 -67.06
CA LEU A 187 26.33 -35.53 -67.66
C LEU A 187 25.28 -35.70 -68.77
N GLY A 188 24.04 -35.23 -68.55
CA GLY A 188 22.99 -35.23 -69.57
C GLY A 188 23.41 -34.48 -70.83
N ALA A 189 23.90 -33.24 -70.68
CA ALA A 189 24.40 -32.46 -71.81
C ALA A 189 25.62 -33.12 -72.50
N ALA A 190 26.46 -33.86 -71.78
CA ALA A 190 27.58 -34.61 -72.37
C ALA A 190 27.11 -35.84 -73.18
N LEU A 191 26.05 -36.50 -72.73
CA LEU A 191 25.39 -37.63 -73.41
C LEU A 191 24.62 -37.14 -74.65
N GLU A 192 23.70 -36.17 -74.51
CA GLU A 192 22.92 -35.57 -75.59
C GLU A 192 23.77 -34.91 -76.69
N SER A 193 24.93 -34.34 -76.32
CA SER A 193 25.86 -33.79 -77.31
C SER A 193 26.66 -34.86 -78.06
N TYR A 194 26.55 -36.13 -77.65
CA TYR A 194 27.34 -37.27 -78.12
C TYR A 194 28.84 -36.95 -78.17
N ALA A 195 29.34 -36.15 -77.21
CA ALA A 195 30.67 -35.53 -77.29
C ALA A 195 31.82 -36.55 -77.37
N ARG A 196 31.62 -37.74 -76.77
CA ARG A 196 32.57 -38.85 -76.75
C ARG A 196 32.53 -39.76 -77.99
N TYR A 197 31.53 -39.62 -78.86
CA TYR A 197 31.37 -40.42 -80.07
C TYR A 197 32.28 -39.91 -81.20
N GLY A 198 32.65 -40.80 -82.12
CA GLY A 198 33.38 -40.41 -83.32
C GLY A 198 32.59 -39.42 -84.18
N GLU A 199 33.30 -38.48 -84.81
CA GLU A 199 32.75 -37.34 -85.55
C GLU A 199 31.52 -37.66 -86.43
N GLY A 200 31.57 -38.75 -87.20
CA GLY A 200 30.44 -39.15 -88.06
C GLY A 200 29.21 -39.64 -87.29
N ALA A 201 29.39 -40.44 -86.24
CA ALA A 201 28.26 -40.92 -85.43
C ALA A 201 27.62 -39.76 -84.64
N ARG A 202 28.46 -38.90 -84.03
CA ARG A 202 28.02 -37.68 -83.35
C ARG A 202 27.25 -36.75 -84.28
N ASN A 203 27.76 -36.51 -85.50
CA ASN A 203 27.09 -35.66 -86.47
C ASN A 203 25.78 -36.29 -86.98
N ALA A 204 25.71 -37.63 -87.09
CA ALA A 204 24.50 -38.35 -87.48
C ALA A 204 23.40 -38.23 -86.43
N LEU A 205 23.70 -38.51 -85.17
CA LEU A 205 22.75 -38.46 -84.05
C LEU A 205 22.29 -37.04 -83.69
N ARG A 206 22.98 -36.02 -84.22
CA ARG A 206 22.61 -34.59 -84.11
C ARG A 206 21.79 -34.07 -85.30
N LEU A 207 21.62 -34.86 -86.35
CA LEU A 207 20.63 -34.56 -87.39
C LEU A 207 19.28 -34.99 -86.82
N ASP A 208 18.41 -34.03 -86.54
CA ASP A 208 17.04 -34.25 -86.01
C ASP A 208 16.16 -34.89 -87.09
N HIS A 209 16.40 -36.18 -87.35
CA HIS A 209 15.78 -36.95 -88.42
C HIS A 209 14.86 -38.02 -87.80
N PRO A 210 13.56 -38.05 -88.15
CA PRO A 210 12.58 -38.92 -87.49
C PRO A 210 12.81 -40.42 -87.72
N GLY A 211 13.70 -40.78 -88.64
CA GLY A 211 14.14 -42.15 -88.88
C GLY A 211 15.17 -42.68 -87.88
N ILE A 212 15.76 -41.83 -87.02
CA ILE A 212 16.77 -42.23 -86.03
C ILE A 212 16.11 -42.77 -84.76
N VAL A 213 16.55 -43.96 -84.32
CA VAL A 213 16.08 -44.61 -83.08
C VAL A 213 17.02 -44.31 -81.91
N GLY A 214 18.33 -44.20 -82.18
CA GLY A 214 19.37 -43.96 -81.18
C GLY A 214 20.70 -44.60 -81.60
N SER A 215 21.72 -44.58 -80.74
CA SER A 215 22.91 -45.41 -80.93
C SER A 215 22.77 -46.79 -80.26
N VAL A 216 23.62 -47.74 -80.64
CA VAL A 216 23.68 -49.06 -79.98
C VAL A 216 23.99 -48.94 -78.49
N ALA A 217 24.73 -47.92 -78.04
CA ALA A 217 24.98 -47.71 -76.61
C ALA A 217 23.75 -47.19 -75.85
N ASP A 218 22.94 -46.33 -76.46
CA ASP A 218 21.74 -45.75 -75.82
C ASP A 218 20.61 -46.80 -75.71
N LEU A 219 20.58 -47.74 -76.65
CA LEU A 219 19.55 -48.79 -76.73
C LEU A 219 19.92 -50.09 -75.98
N LEU A 220 21.08 -50.16 -75.30
CA LEU A 220 21.54 -51.31 -74.52
C LEU A 220 21.49 -51.03 -73.00
N ALA A 221 20.76 -51.86 -72.26
CA ALA A 221 20.82 -51.86 -70.80
C ALA A 221 21.98 -52.75 -70.32
N VAL A 222 23.08 -52.14 -69.87
CA VAL A 222 24.31 -52.85 -69.47
C VAL A 222 24.53 -52.78 -67.95
N PRO A 223 24.54 -53.91 -67.23
CA PRO A 223 24.95 -53.97 -65.83
C PRO A 223 26.40 -53.51 -65.61
N ALA A 224 26.66 -52.81 -64.49
CA ALA A 224 27.97 -52.25 -64.15
C ALA A 224 29.12 -53.27 -64.23
N GLU A 225 28.88 -54.50 -63.78
CA GLU A 225 29.82 -55.62 -63.82
C GLU A 225 30.20 -56.09 -65.23
N TYR A 226 29.43 -55.74 -66.26
CA TYR A 226 29.67 -56.15 -67.65
C TYR A 226 30.15 -55.01 -68.56
N GLU A 227 30.22 -53.76 -68.09
CA GLU A 227 30.58 -52.59 -68.92
C GLU A 227 31.93 -52.75 -69.64
N VAL A 228 32.95 -53.25 -68.95
CA VAL A 228 34.29 -53.48 -69.52
C VAL A 228 34.22 -54.55 -70.61
N ALA A 229 33.48 -55.64 -70.36
CA ALA A 229 33.30 -56.73 -71.31
C ALA A 229 32.48 -56.32 -72.55
N VAL A 230 31.36 -55.60 -72.37
CA VAL A 230 30.55 -55.07 -73.48
C VAL A 230 31.34 -54.03 -74.30
N THR A 231 32.10 -53.16 -73.63
CA THR A 231 32.99 -52.20 -74.30
C THR A 231 34.06 -52.91 -75.12
N ALA A 232 34.70 -53.96 -74.58
CA ALA A 232 35.68 -54.76 -75.32
C ALA A 232 35.05 -55.54 -76.48
N ALA A 233 33.84 -56.08 -76.29
CA ALA A 233 33.12 -56.88 -77.28
C ALA A 233 32.63 -56.04 -78.47
N LEU A 234 32.08 -54.84 -78.23
CA LEU A 234 31.51 -53.99 -79.26
C LEU A 234 32.49 -52.92 -79.76
N GLY A 235 33.28 -52.32 -78.87
CA GLY A 235 34.15 -51.19 -79.17
C GLY A 235 33.40 -50.08 -79.91
N ARG A 236 33.93 -49.66 -81.06
CA ARG A 236 33.26 -48.66 -81.94
C ARG A 236 31.92 -49.10 -82.54
N ARG A 237 31.45 -50.34 -82.29
CA ARG A 237 30.08 -50.74 -82.64
C ARG A 237 29.02 -50.13 -81.72
N LEU A 238 29.42 -49.70 -80.51
CA LEU A 238 28.57 -48.89 -79.62
C LEU A 238 28.14 -47.57 -80.29
N GLU A 239 29.02 -46.99 -81.11
CA GLU A 239 28.76 -45.74 -81.87
C GLU A 239 27.83 -45.93 -83.10
N GLN A 240 27.31 -47.14 -83.35
CA GLN A 240 26.47 -47.39 -84.53
C GLN A 240 25.08 -46.83 -84.35
N VAL A 241 24.55 -46.18 -85.38
CA VAL A 241 23.26 -45.47 -85.33
C VAL A 241 22.17 -46.40 -85.85
N VAL A 242 21.19 -46.72 -85.01
CA VAL A 242 20.02 -47.52 -85.37
C VAL A 242 18.98 -46.59 -86.01
N VAL A 243 18.43 -47.03 -87.14
CA VAL A 243 17.40 -46.30 -87.89
C VAL A 243 16.26 -47.21 -88.28
N HIS A 244 15.06 -46.66 -88.50
CA HIS A 244 13.88 -47.44 -88.85
C HIS A 244 14.03 -48.19 -90.19
N THR A 245 14.50 -47.51 -91.24
CA THR A 245 14.60 -48.08 -92.60
C THR A 245 15.93 -47.81 -93.30
N ALA A 246 16.19 -48.57 -94.36
CA ALA A 246 17.35 -48.37 -95.22
C ALA A 246 17.36 -46.99 -95.93
N GLU A 247 16.18 -46.40 -96.11
CA GLU A 247 16.02 -45.09 -96.74
C GLU A 247 16.42 -43.96 -95.78
N ASP A 248 16.04 -44.05 -94.50
CA ASP A 248 16.49 -43.11 -93.45
C ASP A 248 18.02 -43.05 -93.40
N ALA A 249 18.69 -44.22 -93.40
CA ALA A 249 20.16 -44.29 -93.48
C ALA A 249 20.70 -43.59 -94.75
N ARG A 250 20.04 -43.72 -95.90
CA ARG A 250 20.46 -43.11 -97.17
C ARG A 250 20.37 -41.59 -97.12
N GLU A 251 19.32 -41.05 -96.53
CA GLU A 251 19.11 -39.61 -96.34
C GLU A 251 20.15 -39.02 -95.38
N ILE A 252 20.33 -39.62 -94.20
CA ILE A 252 21.30 -39.16 -93.19
C ILE A 252 22.74 -39.24 -93.74
N ILE A 253 23.09 -40.28 -94.52
CA ILE A 253 24.38 -40.36 -95.24
C ILE A 253 24.52 -39.23 -96.28
N GLY A 254 23.42 -38.77 -96.88
CA GLY A 254 23.37 -37.62 -97.78
C GLY A 254 23.80 -36.33 -97.08
N GLU A 255 23.28 -36.08 -95.88
CA GLU A 255 23.65 -34.91 -95.06
C GLU A 255 25.05 -35.03 -94.47
N LEU A 256 25.45 -36.21 -93.98
CA LEU A 256 26.81 -36.45 -93.47
C LEU A 256 27.91 -36.15 -94.51
N LYS A 257 27.64 -36.33 -95.81
CA LYS A 257 28.57 -35.95 -96.88
C LYS A 257 28.80 -34.44 -96.99
N ARG A 258 27.89 -33.62 -96.45
CA ARG A 258 28.01 -32.15 -96.39
C ARG A 258 28.67 -31.70 -95.08
N VAL A 259 28.27 -32.30 -93.96
CA VAL A 259 28.71 -31.91 -92.61
C VAL A 259 30.09 -32.52 -92.24
N GLY A 260 30.43 -33.66 -92.82
CA GLY A 260 31.68 -34.39 -92.56
C GLY A 260 31.54 -35.53 -91.56
N GLY A 261 32.46 -36.49 -91.65
CA GLY A 261 32.54 -37.67 -90.80
C GLY A 261 32.11 -38.98 -91.49
N ARG A 262 32.28 -40.10 -90.78
CA ARG A 262 31.86 -41.45 -91.21
C ARG A 262 31.16 -42.18 -90.07
N ALA A 263 29.88 -42.49 -90.26
CA ALA A 263 29.08 -43.32 -89.37
C ALA A 263 28.87 -44.74 -89.95
N THR A 264 28.28 -45.63 -89.17
CA THR A 264 27.73 -46.91 -89.63
C THR A 264 26.32 -47.03 -89.09
N PHE A 265 25.37 -47.31 -89.98
CA PHE A 265 23.94 -47.36 -89.68
C PHE A 265 23.45 -48.80 -89.61
N LEU A 266 22.44 -49.03 -88.76
CA LEU A 266 21.78 -50.31 -88.57
C LEU A 266 20.27 -50.16 -88.86
N PRO A 267 19.84 -50.35 -90.13
CA PRO A 267 18.44 -50.24 -90.51
C PRO A 267 17.62 -51.45 -90.02
N LEU A 268 16.63 -51.23 -89.16
CA LEU A 268 15.84 -52.28 -88.51
C LEU A 268 15.12 -53.19 -89.52
N ASP A 269 14.69 -52.64 -90.66
CA ASP A 269 14.10 -53.37 -91.80
C ASP A 269 15.07 -54.37 -92.47
N LEU A 270 16.36 -54.05 -92.52
CA LEU A 270 17.43 -54.88 -93.09
C LEU A 270 18.14 -55.76 -92.07
N LEU A 271 18.07 -55.44 -90.77
CA LEU A 271 18.69 -56.25 -89.73
C LEU A 271 18.14 -57.68 -89.72
N ARG A 272 19.04 -58.66 -89.66
CA ARG A 272 18.69 -60.07 -89.51
C ARG A 272 19.57 -60.67 -88.40
N PRO A 273 18.98 -61.27 -87.35
CA PRO A 273 19.76 -61.90 -86.30
C PRO A 273 20.52 -63.09 -86.88
N ARG A 274 21.74 -63.32 -86.40
CA ARG A 274 22.52 -64.50 -86.78
C ARG A 274 22.14 -65.67 -85.88
N PRO A 275 22.17 -66.92 -86.38
CA PRO A 275 21.99 -68.08 -85.52
C PRO A 275 23.08 -68.08 -84.44
N ARG A 276 22.68 -68.14 -83.17
CA ARG A 276 23.61 -68.16 -82.05
C ARG A 276 24.51 -69.40 -82.12
N ARG A 277 25.79 -69.22 -81.79
CA ARG A 277 26.81 -70.29 -81.80
C ARG A 277 27.16 -70.81 -80.40
N ASP A 278 26.45 -70.33 -79.39
CA ASP A 278 26.61 -70.68 -77.97
C ASP A 278 26.20 -72.13 -77.70
N GLY A 279 25.02 -72.59 -78.12
CA GLY A 279 24.63 -74.00 -78.09
C GLY A 279 24.77 -74.66 -76.70
N ALA A 280 25.76 -75.54 -76.52
CA ALA A 280 26.05 -76.19 -75.23
C ALA A 280 27.00 -75.39 -74.32
N LEU A 281 27.70 -74.39 -74.85
CA LEU A 281 28.71 -73.59 -74.13
C LEU A 281 28.18 -72.89 -72.87
N PRO A 282 26.92 -72.38 -72.79
CA PRO A 282 26.37 -71.80 -71.55
C PRO A 282 26.32 -72.74 -70.34
N ARG A 283 26.60 -74.04 -70.51
CA ARG A 283 26.68 -75.03 -69.42
C ARG A 283 28.10 -75.44 -69.05
N GLU A 284 29.11 -74.92 -69.78
CA GLU A 284 30.51 -75.19 -69.47
C GLU A 284 30.97 -74.39 -68.24
N PRO A 285 31.82 -74.96 -67.37
CA PRO A 285 32.31 -74.26 -66.20
C PRO A 285 33.11 -73.01 -66.60
N GLY A 286 32.87 -71.89 -65.91
CA GLY A 286 33.48 -70.59 -66.15
C GLY A 286 32.86 -69.76 -67.28
N VAL A 287 31.70 -70.17 -67.80
CA VAL A 287 30.86 -69.35 -68.69
C VAL A 287 29.80 -68.64 -67.85
N LEU A 288 29.68 -67.31 -68.00
CA LEU A 288 28.72 -66.50 -67.25
C LEU A 288 27.39 -66.33 -68.00
N GLY A 289 27.43 -66.23 -69.33
CA GLY A 289 26.21 -66.16 -70.15
C GLY A 289 26.44 -65.53 -71.53
N ASN A 290 25.38 -65.42 -72.34
CA ASN A 290 25.42 -64.68 -73.60
C ASN A 290 25.16 -63.19 -73.33
N LEU A 291 25.99 -62.30 -73.90
CA LEU A 291 25.83 -60.86 -73.63
C LEU A 291 24.50 -60.28 -74.15
N ALA A 292 23.86 -60.89 -75.15
CA ALA A 292 22.53 -60.45 -75.59
C ALA A 292 21.40 -60.76 -74.58
N ASP A 293 21.60 -61.75 -73.70
CA ASP A 293 20.64 -62.08 -72.65
C ASP A 293 20.96 -61.32 -71.35
N LEU A 294 22.25 -61.08 -71.08
CA LEU A 294 22.74 -60.33 -69.92
C LEU A 294 22.62 -58.80 -70.07
N CYS A 295 22.57 -58.29 -71.31
CA CYS A 295 22.44 -56.87 -71.64
C CYS A 295 21.29 -56.69 -72.65
N PRO A 296 20.03 -56.65 -72.19
CA PRO A 296 18.87 -56.53 -73.07
C PRO A 296 18.85 -55.18 -73.80
N ALA A 297 18.16 -55.15 -74.94
CA ALA A 297 18.02 -53.97 -75.79
C ALA A 297 16.56 -53.66 -76.10
N ASP A 298 16.26 -52.39 -76.38
CA ASP A 298 14.99 -51.97 -76.98
C ASP A 298 15.26 -51.12 -78.24
N PRO A 299 14.91 -51.57 -79.47
CA PRO A 299 14.27 -52.85 -79.79
C PRO A 299 15.20 -54.07 -79.56
N PRO A 300 14.67 -55.24 -79.12
CA PRO A 300 15.47 -56.44 -78.83
C PRO A 300 16.38 -56.92 -79.97
N LEU A 301 15.95 -56.69 -81.22
CA LEU A 301 16.71 -57.00 -82.44
C LEU A 301 18.11 -56.35 -82.47
N VAL A 302 18.28 -55.18 -81.83
CA VAL A 302 19.58 -54.48 -81.74
C VAL A 302 20.56 -55.31 -80.89
N GLY A 303 20.12 -55.79 -79.73
CA GLY A 303 20.91 -56.68 -78.86
C GLY A 303 21.21 -58.01 -79.53
N GLU A 304 20.24 -58.60 -80.23
CA GLU A 304 20.44 -59.84 -80.99
C GLU A 304 21.51 -59.71 -82.09
N VAL A 305 21.53 -58.58 -82.83
CA VAL A 305 22.52 -58.35 -83.89
C VAL A 305 23.88 -57.97 -83.33
N ALA A 306 23.93 -57.16 -82.27
CA ALA A 306 25.18 -56.66 -81.69
C ALA A 306 25.92 -57.73 -80.86
N LEU A 307 25.19 -58.45 -80.00
CA LEU A 307 25.78 -59.23 -78.90
C LEU A 307 25.54 -60.75 -78.97
N ALA A 308 24.56 -61.27 -79.72
CA ALA A 308 24.17 -62.69 -79.59
C ALA A 308 25.21 -63.72 -80.07
N ASP A 309 26.24 -63.28 -80.80
CA ASP A 309 27.41 -64.07 -81.17
C ASP A 309 28.62 -63.79 -80.25
N THR A 310 28.35 -63.32 -79.01
CA THR A 310 29.35 -63.04 -77.95
C THR A 310 28.94 -63.64 -76.60
N LEU A 311 29.84 -64.43 -76.01
CA LEU A 311 29.66 -65.14 -74.75
C LEU A 311 30.64 -64.60 -73.70
N LEU A 312 30.12 -64.24 -72.53
CA LEU A 312 30.89 -63.78 -71.38
C LEU A 312 31.44 -64.97 -70.59
N VAL A 313 32.72 -64.90 -70.24
CA VAL A 313 33.43 -65.93 -69.46
C VAL A 313 34.23 -65.30 -68.32
N GLU A 314 34.58 -66.09 -67.31
CA GLU A 314 35.30 -65.60 -66.12
C GLU A 314 36.69 -65.07 -66.45
N ASP A 315 37.52 -65.88 -67.14
CA ASP A 315 38.94 -65.58 -67.36
C ASP A 315 39.47 -66.01 -68.74
N LEU A 316 40.62 -65.47 -69.13
CA LEU A 316 41.26 -65.78 -70.42
C LEU A 316 41.63 -67.27 -70.55
N ARG A 317 41.88 -67.96 -69.43
CA ARG A 317 42.18 -69.41 -69.44
C ARG A 317 40.94 -70.20 -69.84
N THR A 318 39.76 -69.80 -69.37
CA THR A 318 38.47 -70.35 -69.77
C THR A 318 38.16 -70.03 -71.23
N ALA A 319 38.37 -68.78 -71.67
CA ALA A 319 38.26 -68.43 -73.09
C ALA A 319 39.13 -69.35 -73.97
N GLN A 320 40.40 -69.57 -73.59
CA GLN A 320 41.33 -70.44 -74.33
C GLN A 320 40.94 -71.93 -74.26
N ARG A 321 40.44 -72.42 -73.12
CA ARG A 321 39.94 -73.80 -72.94
C ARG A 321 38.80 -74.08 -73.92
N LEU A 322 37.78 -73.22 -73.92
CA LEU A 322 36.61 -73.31 -74.79
C LEU A 322 37.01 -73.15 -76.26
N ALA A 323 37.95 -72.25 -76.57
CA ALA A 323 38.46 -72.06 -77.92
C ALA A 323 39.14 -73.30 -78.53
N ARG A 324 39.76 -74.15 -77.71
CA ARG A 324 40.38 -75.41 -78.15
C ARG A 324 39.37 -76.54 -78.25
N ALA A 325 38.42 -76.61 -77.32
CA ALA A 325 37.41 -77.67 -77.27
C ALA A 325 36.31 -77.50 -78.34
N TYR A 326 35.96 -76.27 -78.71
CA TYR A 326 34.86 -75.95 -79.62
C TYR A 326 35.35 -75.16 -80.84
N PRO A 327 35.54 -75.83 -82.01
CA PRO A 327 35.92 -75.16 -83.26
C PRO A 327 34.82 -74.22 -83.79
N SER A 328 33.55 -74.57 -83.60
CA SER A 328 32.42 -73.68 -83.82
C SER A 328 31.98 -73.09 -82.48
N ARG A 329 32.21 -71.79 -82.30
CA ARG A 329 31.94 -71.03 -81.06
C ARG A 329 31.63 -69.57 -81.39
N PRO A 330 30.95 -68.83 -80.49
CA PRO A 330 30.84 -67.38 -80.57
C PRO A 330 32.18 -66.72 -80.21
N ARG A 331 32.24 -65.40 -80.32
CA ARG A 331 33.26 -64.56 -79.68
C ARG A 331 33.21 -64.79 -78.17
N LEU A 332 34.36 -64.94 -77.52
CA LEU A 332 34.45 -65.06 -76.06
C LEU A 332 35.04 -63.75 -75.50
N VAL A 333 34.50 -63.26 -74.39
CA VAL A 333 35.01 -62.05 -73.72
C VAL A 333 35.09 -62.27 -72.21
N THR A 334 36.15 -61.77 -71.57
CA THR A 334 36.32 -61.84 -70.11
C THR A 334 35.76 -60.61 -69.41
N LEU A 335 35.53 -60.68 -68.10
CA LEU A 335 35.14 -59.53 -67.28
C LEU A 335 36.17 -58.38 -67.36
N GLU A 336 37.46 -58.70 -67.52
CA GLU A 336 38.54 -57.70 -67.69
C GLU A 336 38.63 -57.13 -69.13
N GLY A 337 37.77 -57.58 -70.05
CA GLY A 337 37.70 -57.08 -71.42
C GLY A 337 38.70 -57.73 -72.39
N GLU A 338 39.22 -58.92 -72.08
CA GLU A 338 40.06 -59.69 -72.99
C GLU A 338 39.15 -60.44 -73.99
N LEU A 339 39.43 -60.31 -75.28
CA LEU A 339 38.59 -60.84 -76.35
C LEU A 339 39.26 -62.00 -77.07
N LEU A 340 38.50 -63.06 -77.34
CA LEU A 340 38.91 -64.17 -78.21
C LEU A 340 37.88 -64.34 -79.33
N GLU A 341 38.29 -64.02 -80.55
CA GLU A 341 37.45 -64.13 -81.76
C GLU A 341 37.26 -65.60 -82.19
N PRO A 342 36.18 -65.94 -82.91
CA PRO A 342 35.98 -67.30 -83.46
C PRO A 342 37.16 -67.79 -84.31
N GLY A 343 37.84 -66.88 -85.01
CA GLY A 343 39.05 -67.16 -85.80
C GLY A 343 40.33 -67.40 -84.98
N GLY A 344 40.27 -67.33 -83.64
CA GLY A 344 41.40 -67.58 -82.75
C GLY A 344 42.30 -66.36 -82.48
N ALA A 345 41.99 -65.19 -83.04
CA ALA A 345 42.65 -63.94 -82.67
C ALA A 345 42.30 -63.56 -81.22
N ILE A 346 43.31 -63.15 -80.44
CA ILE A 346 43.15 -62.70 -79.06
C ILE A 346 43.53 -61.22 -78.99
N THR A 347 42.66 -60.42 -78.39
CA THR A 347 42.86 -58.98 -78.14
C THR A 347 42.86 -58.76 -76.64
N GLY A 348 43.89 -58.13 -76.10
CA GLY A 348 43.99 -57.79 -74.68
C GLY A 348 44.90 -56.60 -74.46
N GLY A 349 44.63 -55.83 -73.41
CA GLY A 349 45.33 -54.59 -73.08
C GLY A 349 44.40 -53.56 -72.45
N ARG A 350 44.96 -52.47 -71.92
CA ARG A 350 44.15 -51.41 -71.32
C ARG A 350 43.36 -50.65 -72.39
N LEU A 351 42.03 -50.75 -72.32
CA LEU A 351 41.11 -49.92 -73.09
C LEU A 351 41.42 -48.43 -72.86
N ARG A 352 41.46 -47.64 -73.94
CA ARG A 352 41.52 -46.17 -73.88
C ARG A 352 40.09 -45.60 -73.93
N ASP A 353 39.91 -44.38 -73.41
CA ASP A 353 38.63 -43.74 -73.02
C ASP A 353 37.49 -43.67 -74.06
N SER A 354 37.68 -44.15 -75.29
CA SER A 354 36.80 -43.96 -76.45
C SER A 354 35.52 -44.82 -76.45
N GLY A 355 35.17 -45.50 -75.35
CA GLY A 355 33.99 -46.38 -75.31
C GLY A 355 33.45 -46.69 -73.92
N SER A 356 34.32 -47.05 -72.96
CA SER A 356 33.88 -47.44 -71.61
C SER A 356 33.17 -46.31 -70.86
N SER A 357 33.54 -45.06 -71.15
CA SER A 357 32.95 -43.92 -70.46
C SER A 357 31.54 -43.56 -70.95
N VAL A 358 31.07 -44.06 -72.09
CA VAL A 358 29.69 -43.73 -72.54
C VAL A 358 28.66 -44.51 -71.71
N LEU A 359 28.87 -45.82 -71.54
CA LEU A 359 28.00 -46.66 -70.71
C LEU A 359 28.07 -46.24 -69.23
N ALA A 360 29.28 -45.98 -68.72
CA ALA A 360 29.47 -45.53 -67.34
C ALA A 360 28.87 -44.14 -67.05
N ASP A 361 28.99 -43.17 -67.98
CA ASP A 361 28.34 -41.86 -67.86
C ASP A 361 26.80 -42.02 -67.86
N GLY A 362 26.26 -42.89 -68.73
CA GLY A 362 24.83 -43.19 -68.81
C GLY A 362 24.27 -43.84 -67.55
N ARG A 363 24.96 -44.82 -66.98
CA ARG A 363 24.58 -45.44 -65.70
C ARG A 363 24.66 -44.43 -64.55
N ARG A 364 25.74 -43.63 -64.46
CA ARG A 364 25.87 -42.62 -63.40
C ARG A 364 24.80 -41.52 -63.50
N PHE A 365 24.36 -41.19 -64.72
CA PHE A 365 23.23 -40.30 -64.94
C PHE A 365 21.92 -40.89 -64.38
N GLN A 366 21.61 -42.16 -64.65
CA GLN A 366 20.45 -42.85 -64.07
C GLN A 366 20.50 -42.95 -62.54
N GLU A 367 21.69 -43.25 -61.97
CA GLU A 367 21.92 -43.22 -60.52
C GLU A 367 21.62 -41.83 -59.93
N LEU A 368 22.10 -40.76 -60.56
CA LEU A 368 21.87 -39.38 -60.13
C LEU A 368 20.40 -38.95 -60.25
N GLU A 369 19.67 -39.41 -61.27
CA GLU A 369 18.23 -39.14 -61.38
C GLU A 369 17.45 -39.81 -60.25
N ALA A 370 17.76 -41.07 -59.90
CA ALA A 370 17.16 -41.75 -58.77
C ALA A 370 17.51 -41.10 -57.41
N GLU A 371 18.78 -40.71 -57.20
CA GLU A 371 19.24 -39.95 -56.02
C GLU A 371 18.46 -38.62 -55.87
N LEU A 372 18.26 -37.89 -56.98
CA LEU A 372 17.51 -36.65 -57.04
C LEU A 372 16.03 -36.85 -56.74
N GLU A 373 15.35 -37.81 -57.38
CA GLU A 373 13.93 -38.08 -57.14
C GLU A 373 13.63 -38.44 -55.67
N GLU A 374 14.51 -39.19 -55.01
CA GLU A 374 14.34 -39.53 -53.59
C GLU A 374 14.59 -38.31 -52.67
N ALA A 375 15.59 -37.49 -52.98
CA ALA A 375 15.83 -36.26 -52.23
C ALA A 375 14.70 -35.22 -52.45
N GLU A 376 14.19 -35.06 -53.67
CA GLU A 376 13.08 -34.14 -53.97
C GLU A 376 11.76 -34.56 -53.31
N ARG A 377 11.46 -35.86 -53.26
CA ARG A 377 10.32 -36.39 -52.48
C ARG A 377 10.44 -36.06 -50.99
N ARG A 378 11.64 -36.18 -50.40
CA ARG A 378 11.91 -35.80 -49.00
C ARG A 378 11.77 -34.28 -48.79
N ALA A 379 12.28 -33.46 -49.70
CA ALA A 379 12.08 -32.00 -49.66
C ALA A 379 10.59 -31.62 -49.70
N ALA A 380 9.81 -32.24 -50.58
CA ALA A 380 8.37 -32.00 -50.69
C ALA A 380 7.61 -32.40 -49.42
N HIS A 381 7.99 -33.51 -48.78
CA HIS A 381 7.42 -33.93 -47.50
C HIS A 381 7.71 -32.92 -46.38
N LEU A 382 8.98 -32.53 -46.20
CA LEU A 382 9.38 -31.53 -45.19
C LEU A 382 8.70 -30.17 -45.40
N ARG A 383 8.56 -29.72 -46.67
CA ARG A 383 7.79 -28.50 -46.99
C ARG A 383 6.33 -28.62 -46.60
N ALA A 384 5.69 -29.76 -46.88
CA ALA A 384 4.28 -29.98 -46.53
C ALA A 384 4.07 -30.03 -45.00
N GLU A 385 5.02 -30.57 -44.23
CA GLU A 385 4.97 -30.52 -42.77
C GLU A 385 5.20 -29.10 -42.24
N LEU A 386 6.22 -28.39 -42.76
CA LEU A 386 6.49 -26.99 -42.39
C LEU A 386 5.27 -26.09 -42.64
N GLU A 387 4.59 -26.24 -43.78
CA GLU A 387 3.38 -25.46 -44.09
C GLU A 387 2.20 -25.82 -43.18
N ARG A 388 2.03 -27.09 -42.76
CA ARG A 388 1.03 -27.43 -41.73
C ARG A 388 1.34 -26.77 -40.39
N VAL A 389 2.60 -26.79 -39.96
CA VAL A 389 3.03 -26.20 -38.68
C VAL A 389 2.87 -24.68 -38.73
N ARG A 390 3.25 -24.04 -39.84
CA ARG A 390 3.05 -22.60 -40.07
C ARG A 390 1.59 -22.20 -40.15
N ALA A 391 0.73 -22.98 -40.80
CA ALA A 391 -0.72 -22.75 -40.83
C ALA A 391 -1.37 -22.92 -39.44
N GLY A 392 -0.75 -23.73 -38.56
CA GLY A 392 -1.14 -23.86 -37.15
C GLY A 392 -0.60 -22.75 -36.24
N LEU A 393 0.41 -21.98 -36.66
CA LEU A 393 0.85 -20.79 -35.94
C LEU A 393 -0.21 -19.69 -36.13
N PRO A 394 -0.81 -19.14 -35.06
CA PRO A 394 -1.76 -18.05 -35.21
C PRO A 394 -1.07 -16.84 -35.83
N GLY A 395 -1.51 -16.46 -37.04
CA GLY A 395 -1.18 -15.17 -37.63
C GLY A 395 -1.50 -14.07 -36.61
N GLY A 396 -0.54 -13.19 -36.38
CA GLY A 396 -0.60 -12.24 -35.27
C GLY A 396 -1.87 -11.39 -35.31
N GLU A 397 -2.58 -11.33 -34.18
CA GLU A 397 -3.40 -10.23 -33.63
C GLU A 397 -4.57 -10.75 -32.78
N SER A 398 -5.28 -11.81 -33.21
CA SER A 398 -6.59 -12.15 -32.61
C SER A 398 -6.56 -13.01 -31.33
N GLY A 399 -5.60 -13.95 -31.20
CA GLY A 399 -5.54 -14.89 -30.07
C GLY A 399 -4.86 -14.34 -28.80
N PRO A 400 -3.60 -13.84 -28.88
CA PRO A 400 -2.84 -13.39 -27.71
C PRO A 400 -3.51 -12.24 -26.96
N SER A 401 -4.13 -11.32 -27.69
CA SER A 401 -4.78 -10.11 -27.15
C SER A 401 -5.89 -10.46 -26.16
N ALA A 402 -6.78 -11.41 -26.49
CA ALA A 402 -7.91 -11.77 -25.63
C ALA A 402 -7.47 -12.40 -24.28
N LEU A 403 -6.47 -13.29 -24.31
CA LEU A 403 -5.93 -13.89 -23.08
C LEU A 403 -5.17 -12.86 -22.24
N GLN A 404 -4.37 -11.99 -22.86
CA GLN A 404 -3.66 -10.91 -22.18
C GLN A 404 -4.63 -9.90 -21.56
N LEU A 405 -5.69 -9.49 -22.26
CA LEU A 405 -6.75 -8.64 -21.73
C LEU A 405 -7.47 -9.28 -20.53
N ARG A 406 -7.77 -10.59 -20.58
CA ARG A 406 -8.37 -11.32 -19.46
C ARG A 406 -7.43 -11.39 -18.25
N ARG A 407 -6.14 -11.64 -18.46
CA ARG A 407 -5.10 -11.59 -17.41
C ARG A 407 -5.03 -10.20 -16.78
N ASP A 408 -4.99 -9.15 -17.60
CA ASP A 408 -4.84 -7.77 -17.12
C ASP A 408 -6.09 -7.26 -16.40
N ALA A 409 -7.28 -7.70 -16.82
CA ALA A 409 -8.52 -7.47 -16.09
C ALA A 409 -8.50 -8.17 -14.71
N ALA A 410 -8.19 -9.48 -14.67
CA ALA A 410 -8.10 -10.23 -13.42
C ALA A 410 -7.03 -9.67 -12.45
N LEU A 411 -5.90 -9.19 -12.98
CA LEU A 411 -4.86 -8.52 -12.20
C LEU A 411 -5.36 -7.21 -11.57
N ARG A 412 -6.15 -6.41 -12.29
CA ARG A 412 -6.74 -5.16 -11.78
C ARG A 412 -7.78 -5.45 -10.70
N GLU A 413 -8.73 -6.36 -10.99
CA GLU A 413 -9.78 -6.74 -10.04
C GLU A 413 -9.19 -7.31 -8.74
N ALA A 414 -8.17 -8.17 -8.81
CA ALA A 414 -7.50 -8.69 -7.63
C ALA A 414 -6.81 -7.59 -6.79
N ARG A 415 -6.14 -6.63 -7.44
CA ARG A 415 -5.50 -5.48 -6.76
C ARG A 415 -6.51 -4.56 -6.07
N ASP A 416 -7.66 -4.33 -6.69
CA ASP A 416 -8.71 -3.49 -6.11
C ASP A 416 -9.42 -4.20 -4.94
N ALA A 417 -9.58 -5.52 -5.00
CA ALA A 417 -10.02 -6.33 -3.85
C ALA A 417 -9.00 -6.33 -2.70
N GLU A 418 -7.70 -6.42 -2.99
CA GLU A 418 -6.61 -6.38 -2.00
C GLU A 418 -6.53 -5.03 -1.27
N ARG A 419 -6.69 -3.93 -2.03
CA ARG A 419 -6.88 -2.58 -1.46
C ARG A 419 -8.10 -2.52 -0.54
N ARG A 420 -9.22 -3.09 -0.97
CA ARG A 420 -10.47 -3.09 -0.18
C ARG A 420 -10.35 -3.87 1.12
N VAL A 421 -9.66 -5.01 1.12
CA VAL A 421 -9.30 -5.75 2.34
C VAL A 421 -8.46 -4.86 3.27
N THR A 422 -7.41 -4.23 2.74
CA THR A 422 -6.51 -3.35 3.51
C THR A 422 -7.25 -2.17 4.17
N GLU A 423 -8.18 -1.54 3.45
CA GLU A 423 -9.06 -0.48 4.00
C GLU A 423 -9.90 -0.99 5.17
N LEU A 424 -10.56 -2.15 5.00
CA LEU A 424 -11.45 -2.73 6.00
C LEU A 424 -10.68 -3.22 7.24
N GLU A 425 -9.47 -3.74 7.08
CA GLU A 425 -8.58 -4.07 8.20
C GLU A 425 -8.14 -2.83 8.98
N ALA A 426 -7.88 -1.70 8.31
CA ALA A 426 -7.59 -0.43 8.97
C ALA A 426 -8.81 0.11 9.74
N GLN A 427 -10.01 0.02 9.14
CA GLN A 427 -11.27 0.40 9.79
C GLN A 427 -11.56 -0.48 11.02
N ALA A 428 -11.47 -1.80 10.89
CA ALA A 428 -11.69 -2.74 12.00
C ALA A 428 -10.70 -2.52 13.16
N ARG A 429 -9.42 -2.28 12.88
CA ARG A 429 -8.42 -1.92 13.91
C ARG A 429 -8.76 -0.62 14.63
N SER A 430 -9.19 0.41 13.89
CA SER A 430 -9.61 1.70 14.46
C SER A 430 -10.85 1.56 15.36
N LEU A 431 -11.86 0.84 14.89
CA LEU A 431 -13.10 0.56 15.64
C LEU A 431 -12.84 -0.29 16.89
N THR A 432 -11.94 -1.28 16.80
CA THR A 432 -11.48 -2.08 17.95
C THR A 432 -10.86 -1.19 19.03
N ALA A 433 -9.93 -0.32 18.66
CA ALA A 433 -9.31 0.62 19.59
C ALA A 433 -10.31 1.64 20.17
N HIS A 434 -11.33 2.04 19.41
CA HIS A 434 -12.40 2.91 19.90
C HIS A 434 -13.30 2.22 20.93
N ARG A 435 -13.75 0.99 20.62
CA ARG A 435 -14.50 0.11 21.55
C ARG A 435 -13.73 -0.05 22.87
N ASP A 436 -12.45 -0.38 22.81
CA ASP A 436 -11.67 -0.67 24.01
C ASP A 436 -11.50 0.57 24.90
N ARG A 437 -11.27 1.76 24.31
CA ARG A 437 -11.28 3.03 25.07
C ARG A 437 -12.64 3.34 25.70
N LEU A 438 -13.76 3.05 25.02
CA LEU A 438 -15.09 3.22 25.58
C LEU A 438 -15.34 2.24 26.74
N ARG A 439 -14.89 0.98 26.59
CA ARG A 439 -14.98 -0.06 27.62
C ARG A 439 -14.18 0.29 28.86
N GLU A 440 -12.95 0.79 28.70
CA GLU A 440 -12.11 1.31 29.80
C GLU A 440 -12.75 2.50 30.52
N ARG A 441 -13.33 3.47 29.78
CA ARG A 441 -14.07 4.59 30.39
C ARG A 441 -15.29 4.12 31.17
N LEU A 442 -16.00 3.11 30.66
CA LEU A 442 -17.18 2.54 31.33
C LEU A 442 -16.82 1.75 32.59
N THR A 443 -15.72 0.98 32.59
CA THR A 443 -15.22 0.28 33.79
C THR A 443 -14.61 1.24 34.81
N ALA A 444 -13.87 2.27 34.38
CA ALA A 444 -13.37 3.33 35.27
C ALA A 444 -14.51 4.16 35.91
N SER A 445 -15.68 4.23 35.26
CA SER A 445 -16.90 4.84 35.82
C SER A 445 -17.71 3.91 36.74
N ALA A 446 -17.26 2.68 36.98
CA ALA A 446 -17.88 1.83 37.99
C ALA A 446 -17.67 2.44 39.39
N PRO A 447 -18.67 2.41 40.28
CA PRO A 447 -18.47 2.88 41.64
C PRO A 447 -17.42 1.99 42.31
N ALA A 448 -16.30 2.60 42.70
CA ALA A 448 -15.44 2.00 43.71
C ALA A 448 -16.32 1.74 44.94
N LEU A 449 -16.40 0.48 45.39
CA LEU A 449 -17.09 0.12 46.63
C LEU A 449 -16.56 1.05 47.72
N PRO A 450 -17.41 1.90 48.34
CA PRO A 450 -16.92 2.86 49.33
C PRO A 450 -16.30 2.06 50.46
N ALA A 451 -15.05 2.40 50.79
CA ALA A 451 -14.43 1.89 52.00
C ALA A 451 -15.35 2.21 53.19
N PRO A 452 -15.54 1.29 54.16
CA PRO A 452 -16.53 1.47 55.21
C PRO A 452 -16.12 2.62 56.14
N THR A 453 -16.57 3.83 55.81
CA THR A 453 -16.52 4.99 56.69
C THR A 453 -17.40 4.72 57.90
N THR A 454 -16.85 4.96 59.09
CA THR A 454 -17.24 4.27 60.33
C THR A 454 -18.61 4.61 60.91
N GLU A 455 -19.32 5.60 60.38
CA GLU A 455 -20.68 5.96 60.80
C GLU A 455 -21.54 6.30 59.56
N PRO A 456 -22.76 5.76 59.42
CA PRO A 456 -23.70 6.24 58.42
C PRO A 456 -24.14 7.67 58.75
N PRO A 457 -24.34 8.56 57.75
CA PRO A 457 -24.84 9.90 58.02
C PRO A 457 -26.23 9.83 58.69
N PRO A 458 -26.53 10.74 59.64
CA PRO A 458 -27.80 10.74 60.34
C PRO A 458 -28.97 10.94 59.38
N ASP A 459 -30.04 10.15 59.56
CA ASP A 459 -31.23 10.22 58.72
C ASP A 459 -31.91 11.60 58.86
N PRO A 460 -32.05 12.39 57.78
CA PRO A 460 -32.73 13.68 57.85
C PRO A 460 -34.18 13.57 58.31
N ALA A 461 -34.88 12.44 58.07
CA ALA A 461 -36.24 12.26 58.58
C ALA A 461 -36.29 12.11 60.12
N ALA A 462 -35.27 11.47 60.71
CA ALA A 462 -35.13 11.38 62.16
C ALA A 462 -34.77 12.73 62.79
N LEU A 463 -33.84 13.48 62.18
CA LEU A 463 -33.46 14.82 62.61
C LEU A 463 -34.61 15.83 62.51
N GLU A 464 -35.47 15.73 61.49
CA GLU A 464 -36.66 16.58 61.34
C GLU A 464 -37.68 16.33 62.45
N ALA A 465 -37.91 15.07 62.81
CA ALA A 465 -38.77 14.70 63.93
C ALA A 465 -38.24 15.23 65.28
N GLU A 466 -36.93 15.12 65.53
CA GLU A 466 -36.31 15.69 66.74
C GLU A 466 -36.36 17.22 66.77
N TRP A 467 -36.14 17.89 65.64
CA TRP A 467 -36.24 19.35 65.53
C TRP A 467 -37.65 19.84 65.85
N LEU A 468 -38.69 19.21 65.27
CA LEU A 468 -40.10 19.53 65.53
C LEU A 468 -40.44 19.36 67.03
N ALA A 469 -39.92 18.31 67.69
CA ALA A 469 -40.13 18.11 69.11
C ALA A 469 -39.42 19.17 69.97
N ALA A 470 -38.17 19.51 69.67
CA ALA A 470 -37.41 20.54 70.37
C ALA A 470 -38.04 21.94 70.22
N ARG A 471 -38.59 22.24 69.04
CA ARG A 471 -39.30 23.49 68.75
C ARG A 471 -40.58 23.64 69.60
N ARG A 472 -41.41 22.59 69.69
CA ARG A 472 -42.62 22.60 70.55
C ARG A 472 -42.27 22.85 72.02
N ALA A 473 -41.24 22.18 72.52
CA ALA A 473 -40.76 22.39 73.90
C ALA A 473 -40.27 23.83 74.16
N ALA A 474 -39.72 24.52 73.15
CA ALA A 474 -39.34 25.92 73.25
C ALA A 474 -40.56 26.87 73.31
N GLU A 475 -41.57 26.61 72.47
CA GLU A 475 -42.83 27.37 72.46
C GLU A 475 -43.59 27.23 73.80
N GLU A 476 -43.66 26.02 74.34
CA GLU A 476 -44.21 25.71 75.67
C GLU A 476 -43.41 26.38 76.81
N GLY A 477 -42.07 26.29 76.76
CA GLY A 477 -41.19 26.92 77.76
C GLY A 477 -41.37 28.43 77.82
N ARG A 478 -41.49 29.11 76.67
CA ARG A 478 -41.77 30.55 76.59
C ARG A 478 -43.18 30.91 77.06
N ALA A 479 -44.15 30.02 77.00
CA ALA A 479 -45.47 30.24 77.59
C ALA A 479 -45.40 30.19 79.14
N ALA A 480 -44.66 29.21 79.70
CA ALA A 480 -44.46 29.09 81.14
C ALA A 480 -43.69 30.29 81.74
N GLU A 481 -42.66 30.80 81.05
CA GLU A 481 -41.91 31.99 81.48
C GLU A 481 -42.81 33.24 81.60
N ARG A 482 -43.74 33.43 80.64
CA ARG A 482 -44.70 34.54 80.68
C ARG A 482 -45.65 34.45 81.87
N ALA A 483 -46.21 33.28 82.14
CA ALA A 483 -47.08 33.06 83.30
C ALA A 483 -46.35 33.32 84.64
N ALA A 484 -45.09 32.91 84.76
CA ALA A 484 -44.28 33.16 85.96
C ALA A 484 -43.93 34.66 86.14
N LEU A 485 -43.70 35.41 85.06
CA LEU A 485 -43.51 36.87 85.11
C LEU A 485 -44.76 37.60 85.63
N GLU A 486 -45.94 37.22 85.16
CA GLU A 486 -47.22 37.83 85.57
C GLU A 486 -47.52 37.55 87.06
N ALA A 487 -47.28 36.31 87.52
CA ALA A 487 -47.45 35.94 88.93
C ALA A 487 -46.50 36.72 89.85
N LEU A 488 -45.22 36.87 89.47
CA LEU A 488 -44.24 37.63 90.24
C LEU A 488 -44.56 39.14 90.30
N ALA A 489 -45.12 39.71 89.23
CA ALA A 489 -45.54 41.12 89.21
C ALA A 489 -46.63 41.41 90.25
N LEU A 490 -47.71 40.60 90.24
CA LEU A 490 -48.82 40.71 91.20
C LEU A 490 -48.35 40.52 92.65
N ALA A 491 -47.44 39.58 92.89
CA ALA A 491 -46.87 39.35 94.21
C ALA A 491 -46.06 40.55 94.75
N ARG A 492 -45.33 41.27 93.88
CA ARG A 492 -44.54 42.44 94.29
C ARG A 492 -45.40 43.63 94.72
N GLU A 493 -46.55 43.84 94.08
CA GLU A 493 -47.53 44.86 94.50
C GLU A 493 -48.08 44.55 95.90
N LEU A 494 -48.39 43.27 96.16
CA LEU A 494 -48.95 42.83 97.45
C LEU A 494 -47.93 42.88 98.61
N ASP A 495 -46.65 42.52 98.39
CA ASP A 495 -45.61 42.72 99.42
C ASP A 495 -45.37 44.21 99.72
N GLY A 496 -45.49 45.09 98.71
CA GLY A 496 -45.47 46.55 98.89
C GLY A 496 -46.51 47.02 99.92
N ALA A 497 -47.76 46.54 99.81
CA ALA A 497 -48.82 46.83 100.76
C ALA A 497 -48.51 46.29 102.18
N TRP A 498 -47.97 45.07 102.28
CA TRP A 498 -47.55 44.48 103.55
C TRP A 498 -46.38 45.20 104.22
N ARG A 499 -45.43 45.76 103.46
CA ARG A 499 -44.35 46.60 104.02
C ARG A 499 -44.90 47.90 104.60
N ALA A 500 -45.81 48.57 103.88
CA ALA A 500 -46.46 49.81 104.33
C ALA A 500 -47.30 49.62 105.61
N TYR A 501 -48.03 48.51 105.72
CA TYR A 501 -48.76 48.17 106.95
C TYR A 501 -47.81 47.91 108.13
N ARG A 502 -46.74 47.12 107.93
CA ARG A 502 -45.76 46.79 108.98
C ARG A 502 -45.04 48.03 109.51
N SER A 503 -44.65 48.97 108.63
CA SER A 503 -43.99 50.22 109.05
C SER A 503 -44.95 51.16 109.80
N ALA A 504 -46.19 51.32 109.32
CA ALA A 504 -47.22 52.12 110.03
C ALA A 504 -47.54 51.55 111.42
N HIS A 505 -47.67 50.23 111.54
CA HIS A 505 -47.93 49.57 112.83
C HIS A 505 -46.75 49.72 113.81
N ALA A 506 -45.51 49.60 113.33
CA ALA A 506 -44.32 49.83 114.15
C ALA A 506 -44.24 51.30 114.63
N ARG A 507 -44.50 52.27 113.73
CA ARG A 507 -44.50 53.70 114.07
C ARG A 507 -45.61 54.05 115.08
N ALA A 508 -46.79 53.46 114.95
CA ALA A 508 -47.88 53.66 115.91
C ALA A 508 -47.57 53.09 117.31
N ALA A 509 -46.78 52.01 117.40
CA ALA A 509 -46.28 51.50 118.67
C ALA A 509 -45.23 52.43 119.29
N GLU A 510 -44.27 52.91 118.49
CA GLU A 510 -43.25 53.88 118.91
C GLU A 510 -43.85 55.17 119.48
N LEU A 511 -44.83 55.76 118.78
CA LEU A 511 -45.50 56.99 119.20
C LEU A 511 -46.30 56.83 120.51
N ARG A 512 -46.95 55.68 120.72
CA ARG A 512 -47.67 55.38 121.98
C ARG A 512 -46.73 55.24 123.18
N GLU A 513 -45.59 54.57 123.02
CA GLU A 513 -44.60 54.48 124.09
C GLU A 513 -43.89 55.82 124.33
N ARG A 514 -43.65 56.64 123.29
CA ARG A 514 -43.17 58.02 123.45
C ARG A 514 -44.15 58.90 124.23
N LEU A 515 -45.46 58.76 124.02
CA LEU A 515 -46.49 59.46 124.82
C LEU A 515 -46.48 59.05 126.29
N LYS A 516 -46.41 57.75 126.60
CA LYS A 516 -46.25 57.27 127.98
C LYS A 516 -44.95 57.79 128.62
N ALA A 517 -43.85 57.73 127.88
CA ALA A 517 -42.54 58.18 128.35
C ALA A 517 -42.54 59.70 128.63
N ASN A 518 -43.16 60.51 127.76
CA ASN A 518 -43.30 61.95 127.97
C ASN A 518 -44.16 62.26 129.21
N ALA A 519 -45.29 61.57 129.40
CA ALA A 519 -46.13 61.73 130.60
C ALA A 519 -45.39 61.37 131.90
N ALA A 520 -44.62 60.28 131.89
CA ALA A 520 -43.77 59.87 133.02
C ALA A 520 -42.61 60.86 133.26
N ALA A 521 -41.96 61.33 132.19
CA ALA A 521 -40.91 62.34 132.25
C ALA A 521 -41.44 63.66 132.84
N GLY A 522 -42.64 64.09 132.48
CA GLY A 522 -43.26 65.30 133.04
C GLY A 522 -43.45 65.23 134.56
N GLN A 523 -43.80 64.05 135.11
CA GLN A 523 -43.90 63.84 136.56
C GLN A 523 -42.52 63.74 137.22
N ALA A 524 -41.59 63.00 136.63
CA ALA A 524 -40.21 62.88 137.14
C ALA A 524 -39.47 64.24 137.14
N GLN A 525 -39.73 65.08 136.14
CA GLN A 525 -39.07 66.37 135.98
C GLN A 525 -39.42 67.37 137.09
N ALA A 526 -40.65 67.32 137.60
CA ALA A 526 -41.07 68.11 138.76
C ALA A 526 -40.29 67.74 140.04
N ALA A 527 -39.91 66.47 140.20
CA ALA A 527 -39.03 66.03 141.28
C ALA A 527 -37.54 66.34 141.02
N HIS A 528 -37.10 66.22 139.76
CA HIS A 528 -35.72 66.50 139.35
C HIS A 528 -35.32 67.98 139.55
N LEU A 529 -36.25 68.92 139.38
CA LEU A 529 -35.99 70.34 139.63
C LEU A 529 -35.53 70.60 141.08
N ALA A 530 -36.17 69.92 142.05
CA ALA A 530 -35.81 70.00 143.47
C ALA A 530 -34.54 69.21 143.84
N GLY A 531 -34.15 68.21 143.03
CA GLY A 531 -32.94 67.40 143.26
C GLY A 531 -31.67 67.98 142.64
N ALA A 532 -31.77 68.62 141.46
CA ALA A 532 -30.63 69.17 140.73
C ALA A 532 -29.95 70.32 141.50
N GLU A 533 -30.70 71.07 142.31
CA GLU A 533 -30.19 72.12 143.18
C GLU A 533 -29.17 71.60 144.23
N ALA A 534 -29.29 70.32 144.63
CA ALA A 534 -28.45 69.71 145.66
C ALA A 534 -27.19 68.98 145.13
N GLU A 535 -27.18 68.52 143.87
CA GLU A 535 -26.08 67.69 143.34
C GLU A 535 -24.94 68.50 142.71
N VAL A 536 -25.22 69.74 142.27
CA VAL A 536 -24.22 70.72 141.79
C VAL A 536 -23.02 70.85 142.73
N ALA A 537 -23.28 70.90 144.04
CA ALA A 537 -22.27 71.11 145.05
C ALA A 537 -21.29 69.94 145.22
N ARG A 538 -21.61 68.74 144.71
CA ARG A 538 -20.96 67.49 145.13
C ARG A 538 -19.86 66.98 144.20
N ARG A 539 -19.89 67.34 142.91
CA ARG A 539 -19.11 66.64 141.87
C ARG A 539 -17.87 67.38 141.36
N GLU A 540 -17.52 68.51 141.95
CA GLU A 540 -16.56 69.49 141.42
C GLU A 540 -15.07 69.07 141.47
N ALA A 541 -14.74 67.77 141.58
CA ALA A 541 -13.47 67.32 142.15
C ALA A 541 -12.73 66.08 141.51
N ALA A 542 -13.06 65.54 140.31
CA ALA A 542 -12.67 64.14 139.91
C ALA A 542 -11.76 63.80 138.63
N LEU A 543 -12.18 63.75 137.32
CA LEU A 543 -11.39 63.45 136.03
C LEU A 543 -10.84 62.00 135.68
N GLY A 544 -10.45 61.51 134.45
CA GLY A 544 -10.77 61.83 133.00
C GLY A 544 -9.84 61.32 131.79
N THR A 545 -10.19 60.30 130.92
CA THR A 545 -9.73 60.11 129.46
C THR A 545 -8.74 58.96 128.95
N LEU A 546 -9.06 57.91 128.13
CA LEU A 546 -8.07 56.99 127.41
C LEU A 546 -8.60 56.09 126.19
N ASP A 547 -7.76 55.20 125.56
CA ASP A 547 -7.96 54.41 124.27
C ASP A 547 -7.14 53.06 124.16
N GLU A 548 -7.37 52.14 123.20
CA GLU A 548 -7.07 50.68 123.35
C GLU A 548 -6.49 49.79 122.19
N HIS A 549 -6.58 50.13 120.89
CA HIS A 549 -6.52 49.13 119.76
C HIS A 549 -5.14 48.57 119.29
N GLU A 550 -4.91 47.24 119.32
CA GLU A 550 -3.64 46.59 118.84
C GLU A 550 -3.71 45.16 118.19
N LEU A 551 -4.79 44.36 118.28
CA LEU A 551 -4.70 42.88 118.14
C LEU A 551 -4.81 42.28 116.71
N ALA A 552 -5.42 42.96 115.74
CA ALA A 552 -6.01 42.31 114.56
C ALA A 552 -5.05 41.90 113.41
N HIS A 553 -3.76 42.24 113.47
CA HIS A 553 -2.86 42.15 112.30
C HIS A 553 -2.10 40.81 112.12
N ALA A 554 -2.10 39.91 113.12
CA ALA A 554 -1.14 38.80 113.16
C ALA A 554 -1.54 37.49 112.43
N GLU A 555 -2.80 37.34 112.00
CA GLU A 555 -3.33 36.01 111.61
C GLU A 555 -3.23 35.69 110.09
N ALA A 556 -2.95 36.67 109.23
CA ALA A 556 -3.13 36.54 107.77
C ALA A 556 -1.96 35.87 107.01
N GLU A 557 -0.74 35.82 107.54
CA GLU A 557 0.46 35.44 106.76
C GLU A 557 0.67 33.92 106.57
N ARG A 558 -0.10 33.08 107.27
CA ARG A 558 0.23 31.64 107.41
C ARG A 558 -0.20 30.74 106.24
N GLU A 559 -1.22 31.11 105.46
CA GLU A 559 -1.89 30.17 104.55
C GLU A 559 -1.25 30.05 103.15
N ALA A 560 -0.50 31.05 102.70
CA ALA A 560 0.01 31.10 101.32
C ALA A 560 1.13 30.09 100.98
N ALA A 561 1.87 29.59 101.99
CA ALA A 561 3.09 28.80 101.76
C ALA A 561 2.84 27.36 101.27
N THR A 562 1.66 26.79 101.53
CA THR A 562 1.43 25.33 101.41
C THR A 562 1.15 24.86 99.97
N GLN A 563 0.67 25.72 99.08
CA GLN A 563 0.19 25.31 97.75
C GLN A 563 1.30 25.12 96.69
N ALA A 564 2.47 25.74 96.86
CA ALA A 564 3.52 25.74 95.84
C ALA A 564 4.31 24.41 95.74
N TYR A 565 4.35 23.62 96.82
CA TYR A 565 5.22 22.43 96.92
C TYR A 565 4.72 21.24 96.07
N THR A 566 3.41 21.10 95.89
CA THR A 566 2.79 19.89 95.32
C THR A 566 2.98 19.75 93.81
N SER A 567 3.08 20.86 93.07
CA SER A 567 3.15 20.85 91.60
C SER A 567 4.49 20.35 91.06
N LEU A 568 5.60 20.56 91.79
CA LEU A 568 6.96 20.26 91.31
C LEU A 568 7.23 18.75 91.13
N ILE A 569 6.59 17.92 91.94
CA ILE A 569 6.79 16.45 91.96
C ILE A 569 6.19 15.78 90.70
N GLY A 570 5.17 16.39 90.08
CA GLY A 570 4.49 15.84 88.90
C GLY A 570 5.33 15.84 87.62
N GLU A 571 6.18 16.85 87.42
CA GLU A 571 6.99 16.96 86.20
C GLU A 571 8.18 16.01 86.18
N GLN A 572 8.83 15.80 87.33
CA GLN A 572 10.03 14.96 87.46
C GLN A 572 9.81 13.53 86.93
N ASN A 573 8.65 12.95 87.20
CA ASN A 573 8.33 11.58 86.81
C ASN A 573 8.09 11.40 85.29
N LYS A 574 7.56 12.43 84.59
CA LYS A 574 7.36 12.37 83.13
C LYS A 574 8.67 12.37 82.34
N VAL A 575 9.68 13.09 82.82
CA VAL A 575 11.00 13.17 82.16
C VAL A 575 11.74 11.83 82.27
N ARG A 576 11.61 11.13 83.40
CA ARG A 576 12.30 9.87 83.66
C ARG A 576 11.88 8.74 82.72
N ALA A 577 10.59 8.59 82.44
CA ALA A 577 10.07 7.56 81.54
C ALA A 577 10.61 7.69 80.10
N ARG A 578 10.61 8.91 79.54
CA ARG A 578 11.14 9.18 78.18
C ARG A 578 12.62 8.81 78.00
N LEU A 579 13.41 8.83 79.07
CA LEU A 579 14.84 8.48 79.02
C LEU A 579 15.06 6.97 78.84
N GLU A 580 14.16 6.12 79.35
CA GLU A 580 14.28 4.67 79.25
C GLU A 580 13.88 4.15 77.87
N ASP A 581 12.79 4.68 77.29
CA ASP A 581 12.37 4.38 75.91
C ASP A 581 13.48 4.66 74.88
N LEU A 582 14.16 5.81 75.02
CA LEU A 582 15.25 6.22 74.13
C LEU A 582 16.46 5.28 74.20
N ARG A 583 16.81 4.77 75.39
CA ARG A 583 17.93 3.82 75.57
C ARG A 583 17.65 2.48 74.89
N LEU A 584 16.41 2.00 74.96
CA LEU A 584 15.99 0.73 74.38
C LEU A 584 15.99 0.77 72.83
N LEU A 585 15.74 1.96 72.25
CA LEU A 585 15.78 2.19 70.81
C LEU A 585 17.23 2.25 70.25
N VAL A 586 18.17 2.81 71.01
CA VAL A 586 19.61 2.83 70.63
C VAL A 586 20.19 1.42 70.57
N ALA A 587 19.99 0.63 71.63
CA ALA A 587 20.53 -0.73 71.72
C ALA A 587 20.03 -1.67 70.60
N ARG A 588 18.81 -1.47 70.08
CA ARG A 588 18.29 -2.22 68.92
C ARG A 588 18.97 -1.86 67.59
N ARG A 589 19.43 -0.62 67.41
CA ARG A 589 20.12 -0.20 66.19
C ARG A 589 21.59 -0.62 66.17
N GLU A 590 22.25 -0.63 67.31
CA GLU A 590 23.66 -1.02 67.39
C GLU A 590 23.88 -2.51 67.06
N GLY A 591 22.92 -3.37 67.38
CA GLY A 591 22.97 -4.81 67.05
C GLY A 591 22.63 -5.20 65.60
N SER A 592 22.40 -4.24 64.70
CA SER A 592 22.00 -4.49 63.29
C SER A 592 22.90 -3.80 62.25
N LEU A 593 24.10 -3.40 62.64
CA LEU A 593 25.12 -2.79 61.77
C LEU A 593 26.19 -3.82 61.39
N GLU A 594 26.45 -3.99 60.10
CA GLU A 594 27.67 -4.65 59.61
C GLU A 594 28.85 -3.66 59.58
N PRO A 595 30.09 -4.11 59.88
CA PRO A 595 31.25 -3.24 59.83
C PRO A 595 31.62 -2.86 58.39
N LEU A 596 31.70 -1.55 58.13
CA LEU A 596 32.25 -1.02 56.88
C LEU A 596 33.76 -1.30 56.80
N PRO A 597 34.31 -1.71 55.64
CA PRO A 597 35.75 -1.87 55.46
C PRO A 597 36.52 -0.55 55.66
N ASP A 598 37.74 -0.64 56.20
CA ASP A 598 38.60 0.51 56.44
C ASP A 598 38.86 1.30 55.15
N GLY A 599 38.66 2.63 55.22
CA GLY A 599 38.78 3.53 54.07
C GLY A 599 37.49 3.72 53.25
N CYS A 600 36.43 2.95 53.51
CA CYS A 600 35.15 3.08 52.79
C CYS A 600 34.14 4.06 53.43
N SER A 601 34.56 4.88 54.40
CA SER A 601 33.72 5.98 54.93
C SER A 601 33.82 7.21 54.01
N PRO A 602 32.77 7.58 53.24
CA PRO A 602 32.80 8.81 52.47
C PRO A 602 32.91 10.03 53.41
N PRO A 603 33.63 11.10 53.04
CA PRO A 603 33.65 12.33 53.84
C PRO A 603 32.25 12.96 53.87
N GLY A 604 31.83 13.46 55.03
CA GLY A 604 30.54 14.13 55.21
C GLY A 604 29.79 13.68 56.46
N SER A 605 28.57 14.19 56.61
CA SER A 605 27.64 13.87 57.68
C SER A 605 26.66 12.78 57.26
N PRO A 606 26.02 12.06 58.21
CA PRO A 606 25.01 11.06 57.89
C PRO A 606 23.82 11.59 57.06
N ARG A 607 23.52 12.90 57.14
CA ARG A 607 22.50 13.54 56.30
C ARG A 607 22.94 13.66 54.86
N GLU A 608 24.18 14.08 54.62
CA GLU A 608 24.76 14.19 53.28
C GLU A 608 24.89 12.79 52.65
N TRP A 609 25.33 11.77 53.38
CA TRP A 609 25.36 10.39 52.88
C TRP A 609 23.96 9.85 52.55
N THR A 610 22.95 10.18 53.35
CA THR A 610 21.57 9.76 53.07
C THR A 610 21.01 10.47 51.83
N GLN A 611 21.30 11.77 51.66
CA GLN A 611 20.93 12.53 50.48
C GLN A 611 21.64 12.01 49.22
N GLU A 612 22.94 11.78 49.29
CA GLU A 612 23.72 11.29 48.15
C GLU A 612 23.37 9.83 47.81
N LEU A 613 23.09 8.96 48.79
CA LEU A 613 22.57 7.61 48.54
C LEU A 613 21.18 7.64 47.89
N THR A 614 20.31 8.56 48.32
CA THR A 614 18.97 8.74 47.72
C THR A 614 19.09 9.25 46.29
N ARG A 615 19.99 10.21 46.06
CA ARG A 615 20.32 10.75 44.74
C ARG A 615 20.89 9.67 43.83
N LEU A 616 21.91 8.94 44.25
CA LEU A 616 22.55 7.88 43.46
C LEU A 616 21.59 6.73 43.17
N ARG A 617 20.69 6.38 44.10
CA ARG A 617 19.61 5.40 43.84
C ARG A 617 18.59 5.91 42.82
N ALA A 618 18.20 7.18 42.90
CA ALA A 618 17.31 7.78 41.90
C ALA A 618 18.00 7.94 40.53
N GLU A 619 19.30 8.24 40.49
CA GLU A 619 20.11 8.24 39.27
C GLU A 619 20.21 6.83 38.68
N LEU A 620 20.36 5.78 39.52
CA LEU A 620 20.40 4.37 39.10
C LEU A 620 19.04 3.86 38.61
N GLU A 621 17.93 4.16 39.30
CA GLU A 621 16.58 3.84 38.80
C GLU A 621 16.28 4.54 37.48
N ARG A 622 16.72 5.79 37.31
CA ARG A 622 16.57 6.55 36.06
C ARG A 622 17.38 5.96 34.89
N LEU A 623 18.48 5.24 35.17
CA LEU A 623 19.21 4.49 34.13
C LEU A 623 18.45 3.22 33.68
N GLY A 624 17.52 2.72 34.49
CA GLY A 624 16.67 1.58 34.16
C GLY A 624 17.41 0.23 34.11
N PRO A 625 16.78 -0.82 33.56
CA PRO A 625 17.39 -2.14 33.44
C PRO A 625 18.53 -2.14 32.41
N VAL A 626 19.74 -2.44 32.86
CA VAL A 626 20.93 -2.54 31.98
C VAL A 626 20.83 -3.79 31.10
N ASN A 627 20.73 -3.61 29.78
CA ASN A 627 20.76 -4.71 28.82
C ASN A 627 22.19 -5.26 28.67
N ALA A 628 22.47 -6.40 29.31
CA ALA A 628 23.77 -7.08 29.25
C ALA A 628 24.17 -7.59 27.84
N ARG A 629 23.25 -7.61 26.86
CA ARG A 629 23.54 -7.95 25.47
C ARG A 629 23.82 -6.75 24.56
N ALA A 630 23.62 -5.52 25.04
CA ALA A 630 23.61 -4.32 24.20
C ALA A 630 24.86 -4.16 23.31
N GLU A 631 26.04 -4.51 23.80
CA GLU A 631 27.30 -4.46 23.04
C GLU A 631 27.33 -5.48 21.87
N ALA A 632 26.89 -6.72 22.12
CA ALA A 632 26.85 -7.78 21.12
C ALA A 632 25.74 -7.56 20.10
N ASP A 633 24.56 -7.13 20.55
CA ASP A 633 23.44 -6.80 19.68
C ASP A 633 23.78 -5.56 18.82
N HIS A 634 24.42 -4.52 19.38
CA HIS A 634 24.92 -3.37 18.62
C HIS A 634 25.96 -3.78 17.56
N ALA A 635 26.88 -4.69 17.87
CA ALA A 635 27.88 -5.14 16.89
C ALA A 635 27.26 -5.89 15.70
N LEU A 636 26.18 -6.66 15.93
CA LEU A 636 25.43 -7.33 14.88
C LEU A 636 24.62 -6.35 14.03
N GLU A 637 23.85 -5.47 14.66
CA GLU A 637 23.03 -4.45 13.99
C GLU A 637 23.89 -3.44 13.21
N ALA A 638 25.08 -3.07 13.72
CA ALA A 638 26.02 -2.20 13.02
C ALA A 638 26.59 -2.85 11.75
N ALA A 639 26.95 -4.15 11.80
CA ALA A 639 27.43 -4.88 10.63
C ALA A 639 26.32 -5.05 9.56
N GLU A 640 25.08 -5.28 9.98
CA GLU A 640 23.93 -5.32 9.06
C GLU A 640 23.61 -3.94 8.48
N LEU A 641 23.72 -2.87 9.28
CA LEU A 641 23.57 -1.50 8.80
C LEU A 641 24.66 -1.13 7.77
N GLU A 642 25.92 -1.49 8.01
CA GLU A 642 27.01 -1.29 7.05
C GLU A 642 26.74 -2.01 5.72
N ARG A 643 26.24 -3.26 5.78
CA ARG A 643 25.82 -4.02 4.58
C ARG A 643 24.69 -3.32 3.82
N LEU A 644 23.63 -2.92 4.53
CA LEU A 644 22.47 -2.25 3.93
C LEU A 644 22.83 -0.87 3.36
N CYS A 645 23.73 -0.11 3.99
CA CYS A 645 24.24 1.14 3.46
C CYS A 645 25.07 0.95 2.19
N ALA A 646 25.86 -0.13 2.08
CA ALA A 646 26.59 -0.46 0.86
C ALA A 646 25.64 -0.86 -0.28
N GLU A 647 24.62 -1.68 0.00
CA GLU A 647 23.58 -2.06 -0.97
C GLU A 647 22.75 -0.86 -1.45
N LEU A 648 22.44 0.07 -0.55
CA LEU A 648 21.76 1.33 -0.91
C LEU A 648 22.64 2.20 -1.83
N ALA A 649 23.92 2.36 -1.50
CA ALA A 649 24.84 3.19 -2.29
C ALA A 649 25.06 2.64 -3.72
N ASP A 650 25.12 1.31 -3.88
CA ASP A 650 25.23 0.65 -5.18
C ASP A 650 23.93 0.82 -6.01
N ALA A 651 22.78 0.69 -5.36
CA ALA A 651 21.48 0.94 -6.01
C ALA A 651 21.28 2.41 -6.40
N GLU A 652 21.71 3.37 -5.57
CA GLU A 652 21.69 4.80 -5.89
C GLU A 652 22.63 5.14 -7.06
N ALA A 653 23.82 4.53 -7.12
CA ALA A 653 24.75 4.69 -8.22
C ALA A 653 24.18 4.15 -9.55
N ALA A 654 23.61 2.94 -9.54
CA ALA A 654 22.96 2.35 -10.71
C ALA A 654 21.75 3.17 -11.18
N ALA A 655 20.95 3.71 -10.26
CA ALA A 655 19.84 4.60 -10.58
C ALA A 655 20.31 5.92 -11.23
N ALA A 656 21.42 6.48 -10.76
CA ALA A 656 22.02 7.68 -11.34
C ALA A 656 22.58 7.43 -12.76
N GLU A 657 23.23 6.29 -12.99
CA GLU A 657 23.73 5.88 -14.31
C GLU A 657 22.59 5.67 -15.31
N LEU A 658 21.54 4.95 -14.92
CA LEU A 658 20.34 4.76 -15.74
C LEU A 658 19.62 6.09 -16.04
N GLY A 659 19.57 7.00 -15.07
CA GLY A 659 19.02 8.34 -15.24
C GLY A 659 19.81 9.18 -16.25
N ALA A 660 21.15 9.09 -16.22
CA ALA A 660 22.01 9.75 -17.21
C ALA A 660 21.82 9.16 -18.61
N HIS A 661 21.77 7.84 -18.76
CA HIS A 661 21.50 7.19 -20.04
C HIS A 661 20.11 7.52 -20.61
N LEU A 662 19.09 7.65 -19.77
CA LEU A 662 17.77 8.11 -20.20
C LEU A 662 17.83 9.55 -20.71
N ALA A 663 18.48 10.46 -19.99
CA ALA A 663 18.65 11.85 -20.42
C ALA A 663 19.48 11.99 -21.70
N ASP A 664 20.45 11.11 -21.95
CA ASP A 664 21.19 11.04 -23.21
C ASP A 664 20.31 10.57 -24.36
N LEU A 665 19.50 9.52 -24.14
CA LEU A 665 18.55 8.99 -25.12
C LEU A 665 17.46 10.02 -25.47
N GLU A 666 16.90 10.70 -24.48
CA GLU A 666 15.86 11.72 -24.68
C GLU A 666 16.38 12.92 -25.48
N ARG A 667 17.62 13.35 -25.26
CA ARG A 667 18.26 14.40 -26.07
C ARG A 667 18.51 13.94 -27.51
N ALA A 668 19.03 12.72 -27.68
CA ALA A 668 19.26 12.15 -29.01
C ALA A 668 17.96 11.95 -29.82
N GLU A 669 16.89 11.52 -29.14
CA GLU A 669 15.54 11.42 -29.71
C GLU A 669 15.02 12.80 -30.13
N GLU A 670 15.06 13.80 -29.25
CA GLU A 670 14.58 15.14 -29.57
C GLU A 670 15.36 15.79 -30.72
N GLU A 671 16.70 15.68 -30.73
CA GLU A 671 17.53 16.15 -31.84
C GLU A 671 17.18 15.46 -33.16
N ALA A 672 17.01 14.13 -33.15
CA ALA A 672 16.63 13.37 -34.34
C ALA A 672 15.22 13.73 -34.84
N THR A 673 14.24 13.85 -33.94
CA THR A 673 12.86 14.22 -34.22
C THR A 673 12.77 15.65 -34.76
N ARG A 674 13.47 16.61 -34.14
CA ARG A 674 13.50 18.01 -34.60
C ARG A 674 14.21 18.15 -35.96
N ALA A 675 15.26 17.37 -36.20
CA ALA A 675 15.92 17.31 -37.51
C ALA A 675 15.03 16.66 -38.60
N ALA A 676 14.28 15.60 -38.27
CA ALA A 676 13.31 14.99 -39.18
C ALA A 676 12.17 15.94 -39.53
N PHE A 677 11.59 16.62 -38.53
CA PHE A 677 10.58 17.66 -38.73
C PHE A 677 11.07 18.77 -39.67
N GLY A 678 12.32 19.23 -39.50
CA GLY A 678 12.95 20.21 -40.38
C GLY A 678 13.04 19.75 -41.85
N ARG A 679 13.43 18.49 -42.10
CA ARG A 679 13.49 17.90 -43.45
C ARG A 679 12.10 17.77 -44.08
N VAL A 680 11.14 17.19 -43.37
CA VAL A 680 9.76 17.03 -43.85
C VAL A 680 9.12 18.40 -44.11
N GLY A 681 9.34 19.39 -43.24
CA GLY A 681 8.84 20.75 -43.43
C GLY A 681 9.44 21.48 -44.63
N ALA A 682 10.69 21.18 -45.00
CA ALA A 682 11.30 21.68 -46.23
C ALA A 682 10.68 21.05 -47.48
N ALA A 683 10.56 19.71 -47.50
CA ALA A 683 9.93 18.99 -48.61
C ALA A 683 8.44 19.36 -48.78
N PHE A 684 7.70 19.56 -47.68
CA PHE A 684 6.30 19.98 -47.72
C PHE A 684 6.13 21.37 -48.35
N ARG A 685 7.04 22.31 -48.08
CA ARG A 685 7.05 23.63 -48.75
C ARG A 685 7.23 23.49 -50.27
N GLU A 686 8.14 22.64 -50.75
CA GLU A 686 8.33 22.36 -52.17
C GLU A 686 7.06 21.75 -52.79
N TYR A 687 6.54 20.67 -52.21
CA TYR A 687 5.44 19.91 -52.81
C TYR A 687 4.10 20.61 -52.73
N ALA A 688 3.83 21.38 -51.66
CA ALA A 688 2.64 22.23 -51.59
C ALA A 688 2.70 23.37 -52.62
N ALA A 689 3.89 23.94 -52.89
CA ALA A 689 4.04 24.95 -53.94
C ALA A 689 3.81 24.37 -55.34
N GLU A 690 4.29 23.16 -55.62
CA GLU A 690 4.12 22.51 -56.93
C GLU A 690 2.67 22.02 -57.15
N LEU A 691 2.09 21.28 -56.20
CA LEU A 691 0.75 20.70 -56.33
C LEU A 691 -0.36 21.76 -56.25
N LEU A 692 -0.29 22.70 -55.30
CA LEU A 692 -1.36 23.68 -55.06
C LEU A 692 -1.09 25.06 -55.69
N GLY A 693 0.13 25.33 -56.16
CA GLY A 693 0.54 26.66 -56.65
C GLY A 693 0.56 27.73 -55.55
N GLY A 694 0.60 27.31 -54.28
CA GLY A 694 0.43 28.15 -53.09
C GLY A 694 1.60 28.01 -52.11
N GLN A 695 1.34 28.24 -50.83
CA GLN A 695 2.31 28.04 -49.74
C GLN A 695 1.80 26.96 -48.79
N GLY A 696 2.66 26.03 -48.38
CA GLY A 696 2.36 25.04 -47.34
C GLY A 696 3.48 25.02 -46.31
N GLU A 697 3.13 25.14 -45.03
CA GLU A 697 4.05 25.15 -43.90
C GLU A 697 3.64 24.08 -42.88
N LEU A 698 4.62 23.45 -42.26
CA LEU A 698 4.41 22.66 -41.04
C LEU A 698 4.67 23.57 -39.85
N GLU A 699 3.63 23.80 -39.06
CA GLU A 699 3.74 24.50 -37.79
C GLU A 699 3.92 23.45 -36.68
N PRO A 700 4.95 23.56 -35.83
CA PRO A 700 5.14 22.64 -34.72
C PRO A 700 4.09 22.89 -33.63
N GLU A 701 3.61 21.81 -33.01
CA GLU A 701 2.87 21.87 -31.75
C GLU A 701 3.80 21.36 -30.66
N GLU A 702 4.12 22.22 -29.69
CA GLU A 702 5.12 21.97 -28.65
C GLU A 702 4.46 21.98 -27.25
N ASP A 703 4.98 21.15 -26.33
CA ASP A 703 4.57 21.18 -24.93
C ASP A 703 4.97 22.51 -24.27
N PRO A 704 4.03 23.30 -23.69
CA PRO A 704 4.32 24.57 -23.04
C PRO A 704 5.31 24.50 -21.86
N ALA A 705 5.47 23.34 -21.22
CA ALA A 705 6.36 23.13 -20.09
C ALA A 705 7.70 22.49 -20.48
N ALA A 706 7.71 21.61 -21.49
CA ALA A 706 8.89 20.83 -21.87
C ALA A 706 9.58 21.29 -23.17
N GLY A 707 8.93 22.09 -24.03
CA GLY A 707 9.47 22.52 -25.32
C GLY A 707 9.65 21.40 -26.36
N ARG A 708 9.23 20.16 -26.03
CA ARG A 708 9.27 18.99 -26.92
C ARG A 708 8.14 19.06 -27.95
N LEU A 709 8.42 18.59 -29.17
CA LEU A 709 7.45 18.50 -30.25
C LEU A 709 6.42 17.40 -29.94
N THR A 710 5.19 17.79 -29.62
CA THR A 710 4.08 16.87 -29.30
C THR A 710 3.16 16.61 -30.49
N GLY A 711 3.16 17.50 -31.49
CA GLY A 711 2.35 17.37 -32.68
C GLY A 711 2.82 18.27 -33.83
N LEU A 712 2.03 18.30 -34.91
CA LEU A 712 2.25 19.18 -36.05
C LEU A 712 0.92 19.62 -36.65
N ARG A 713 0.90 20.84 -37.17
CA ARG A 713 -0.25 21.42 -37.87
C ARG A 713 0.10 21.75 -39.31
N LEU A 714 -0.72 21.24 -40.23
CA LEU A 714 -0.64 21.51 -41.67
C LEU A 714 -1.29 22.87 -41.98
N ALA A 715 -0.47 23.89 -42.25
CA ALA A 715 -0.93 25.23 -42.63
C ALA A 715 -0.75 25.43 -44.15
N VAL A 716 -1.85 25.50 -44.90
CA VAL A 716 -1.83 25.49 -46.37
C VAL A 716 -2.68 26.62 -46.95
N GLN A 717 -2.07 27.42 -47.82
CA GLN A 717 -2.66 28.59 -48.45
C GLN A 717 -2.59 28.48 -49.99
N PRO A 718 -3.69 28.07 -50.67
CA PRO A 718 -3.77 28.05 -52.12
C PRO A 718 -3.68 29.44 -52.76
N LYS A 719 -3.25 29.48 -54.04
CA LYS A 719 -3.08 30.70 -54.82
C LYS A 719 -4.36 31.57 -54.82
N GLY A 720 -4.27 32.78 -54.28
CA GLY A 720 -5.37 33.76 -54.24
C GLY A 720 -6.32 33.65 -53.04
N LYS A 721 -6.16 32.65 -52.16
CA LYS A 721 -6.94 32.53 -50.91
C LYS A 721 -6.14 33.07 -49.70
N ARG A 722 -6.85 33.50 -48.65
CA ARG A 722 -6.27 33.97 -47.36
C ARG A 722 -6.33 32.92 -46.24
N THR A 723 -7.07 31.83 -46.44
CA THR A 723 -7.27 30.77 -45.45
C THR A 723 -6.07 29.83 -45.39
N ARG A 724 -5.53 29.59 -44.18
CA ARG A 724 -4.44 28.62 -43.92
C ARG A 724 -4.92 27.26 -43.35
N SER A 725 -6.14 27.16 -42.85
CA SER A 725 -6.65 25.93 -42.22
C SER A 725 -7.12 24.91 -43.26
N MET A 726 -6.69 23.66 -43.13
CA MET A 726 -7.17 22.55 -43.97
C MET A 726 -8.69 22.36 -43.94
N THR A 727 -9.36 22.68 -42.82
CA THR A 727 -10.83 22.55 -42.69
C THR A 727 -11.62 23.50 -43.58
N LEU A 728 -10.98 24.57 -44.10
CA LEU A 728 -11.60 25.59 -44.95
C LEU A 728 -11.23 25.43 -46.44
N LEU A 729 -10.52 24.36 -46.81
CA LEU A 729 -10.11 24.04 -48.17
C LEU A 729 -11.18 23.18 -48.89
N SER A 730 -11.21 23.25 -50.23
CA SER A 730 -12.08 22.38 -51.03
C SER A 730 -11.69 20.90 -50.89
N ALA A 731 -12.55 19.98 -51.35
CA ALA A 731 -12.23 18.54 -51.34
C ALA A 731 -10.91 18.26 -52.09
N GLY A 732 -10.76 18.76 -53.32
CA GLY A 732 -9.52 18.61 -54.09
C GLY A 732 -8.30 19.30 -53.48
N GLU A 733 -8.46 20.50 -52.91
CA GLU A 733 -7.36 21.21 -52.24
C GLU A 733 -6.86 20.46 -50.99
N ARG A 734 -7.77 19.84 -50.23
CA ARG A 734 -7.40 18.96 -49.10
C ARG A 734 -6.67 17.71 -49.56
N THR A 735 -7.11 17.08 -50.65
CA THR A 735 -6.44 15.90 -51.20
C THR A 735 -5.03 16.22 -51.70
N MET A 736 -4.85 17.31 -52.44
CA MET A 736 -3.53 17.77 -52.89
C MET A 736 -2.60 18.15 -51.73
N ALA A 737 -3.13 18.78 -50.67
CA ALA A 737 -2.37 19.06 -49.46
C ALA A 737 -1.96 17.78 -48.70
N GLY A 738 -2.86 16.79 -48.61
CA GLY A 738 -2.56 15.48 -48.01
C GLY A 738 -1.49 14.72 -48.79
N LEU A 739 -1.60 14.66 -50.12
CA LEU A 739 -0.59 14.08 -51.00
C LEU A 739 0.78 14.77 -50.83
N ALA A 740 0.82 16.11 -50.85
CA ALA A 740 2.05 16.86 -50.62
C ALA A 740 2.73 16.50 -49.28
N PHE A 741 1.94 16.27 -48.22
CA PHE A 741 2.46 15.84 -46.93
C PHE A 741 2.95 14.38 -46.93
N LEU A 742 2.20 13.45 -47.54
CA LEU A 742 2.61 12.05 -47.67
C LEU A 742 3.94 11.89 -48.42
N PHE A 743 4.15 12.64 -49.51
CA PHE A 743 5.44 12.65 -50.22
C PHE A 743 6.54 13.38 -49.42
N ALA A 744 6.19 14.40 -48.62
CA ALA A 744 7.16 15.06 -47.75
C ALA A 744 7.67 14.14 -46.63
N LEU A 745 6.82 13.27 -46.07
CA LEU A 745 7.20 12.31 -45.01
C LEU A 745 8.34 11.37 -45.43
N ASN A 746 8.47 11.07 -46.72
CA ASN A 746 9.61 10.30 -47.25
C ASN A 746 10.98 10.92 -46.92
N HIS A 747 11.05 12.23 -46.64
CA HIS A 747 12.28 12.94 -46.31
C HIS A 747 12.63 12.87 -44.81
N ALA A 748 11.79 12.23 -43.98
CA ALA A 748 12.07 12.02 -42.57
C ALA A 748 13.35 11.19 -42.32
N GLY A 749 13.68 10.23 -43.19
CA GLY A 749 14.81 9.30 -43.01
C GLY A 749 16.23 9.89 -43.17
N GLY A 750 16.36 11.05 -43.82
CA GLY A 750 17.67 11.69 -44.08
C GLY A 750 18.52 11.00 -45.16
N GLU A 751 19.71 11.54 -45.42
CA GLU A 751 20.54 11.19 -46.60
C GLU A 751 21.16 9.77 -46.57
N GLY A 752 21.05 9.04 -45.45
CA GLY A 752 21.60 7.69 -45.29
C GLY A 752 20.58 6.58 -45.00
N GLY A 753 19.29 6.92 -44.80
CA GLY A 753 18.28 5.98 -44.31
C GLY A 753 17.06 5.88 -45.22
N ALA A 754 17.10 4.95 -46.19
CA ALA A 754 15.96 4.40 -46.96
C ALA A 754 14.86 5.40 -47.43
N GLY A 755 15.18 6.68 -47.58
CA GLY A 755 14.26 7.79 -47.84
C GLY A 755 13.83 7.91 -49.30
N GLY A 756 13.42 6.81 -49.90
CA GLY A 756 12.76 6.78 -51.20
C GLY A 756 11.52 5.91 -51.11
N LEU A 757 10.37 6.42 -51.53
CA LEU A 757 9.19 5.59 -51.84
C LEU A 757 9.54 4.80 -53.11
N PRO A 758 9.81 3.49 -53.06
CA PRO A 758 10.15 2.73 -54.27
C PRO A 758 8.91 2.49 -55.13
N LEU A 759 7.75 2.41 -54.48
CA LEU A 759 6.43 2.21 -55.07
C LEU A 759 5.41 3.02 -54.24
N ALA A 760 4.57 3.78 -54.91
CA ALA A 760 3.40 4.44 -54.35
C ALA A 760 2.13 3.97 -55.08
N VAL A 761 1.16 3.46 -54.34
CA VAL A 761 -0.15 3.04 -54.85
C VAL A 761 -1.16 4.12 -54.48
N LEU A 762 -1.84 4.69 -55.48
CA LEU A 762 -2.84 5.75 -55.28
C LEU A 762 -4.17 5.31 -55.88
N ASP A 763 -5.21 5.26 -55.06
CA ASP A 763 -6.55 4.77 -55.42
C ASP A 763 -7.56 5.93 -55.39
N GLU A 764 -8.15 6.24 -56.55
CA GLU A 764 -9.13 7.30 -56.83
C GLU A 764 -8.82 8.71 -56.27
N VAL A 765 -7.53 9.00 -56.00
CA VAL A 765 -7.10 10.28 -55.39
C VAL A 765 -7.37 11.52 -56.25
N ASP A 766 -7.66 11.33 -57.54
CA ASP A 766 -7.99 12.37 -58.50
C ASP A 766 -9.49 12.60 -58.70
N ALA A 767 -10.37 11.77 -58.12
CA ALA A 767 -11.82 11.94 -58.16
C ALA A 767 -12.32 13.32 -57.63
N PRO A 768 -11.74 13.95 -56.59
CA PRO A 768 -12.16 15.27 -56.10
C PRO A 768 -11.43 16.45 -56.78
N LEU A 769 -10.61 16.20 -57.82
CA LEU A 769 -9.81 17.24 -58.50
C LEU A 769 -10.54 17.79 -59.73
N ASP A 770 -10.37 19.09 -59.99
CA ASP A 770 -10.75 19.72 -61.26
C ASP A 770 -9.64 19.56 -62.33
N GLU A 771 -9.96 19.87 -63.58
CA GLU A 771 -9.02 19.69 -64.71
C GLU A 771 -7.68 20.45 -64.53
N ALA A 772 -7.70 21.61 -63.86
CA ALA A 772 -6.50 22.40 -63.59
C ALA A 772 -5.65 21.82 -62.44
N ASN A 773 -6.28 21.13 -61.49
CA ASN A 773 -5.60 20.38 -60.43
C ASN A 773 -5.08 19.03 -60.94
N ILE A 774 -5.83 18.31 -61.78
CA ILE A 774 -5.37 17.05 -62.39
C ILE A 774 -4.09 17.27 -63.20
N ARG A 775 -4.01 18.32 -64.03
CA ARG A 775 -2.79 18.67 -64.78
C ARG A 775 -1.57 19.00 -63.90
N ARG A 776 -1.79 19.50 -62.67
CA ARG A 776 -0.70 19.76 -61.70
C ARG A 776 -0.30 18.48 -60.96
N PHE A 777 -1.27 17.63 -60.65
CA PHE A 777 -1.06 16.32 -60.06
C PHE A 777 -0.24 15.41 -60.99
N THR A 778 -0.60 15.29 -62.28
CA THR A 778 0.14 14.46 -63.23
C THR A 778 1.56 14.96 -63.47
N ALA A 779 1.76 16.27 -63.67
CA ALA A 779 3.10 16.84 -63.83
C ALA A 779 4.00 16.65 -62.59
N PHE A 780 3.41 16.65 -61.38
CA PHE A 780 4.13 16.30 -60.15
C PHE A 780 4.52 14.81 -60.13
N LEU A 781 3.61 13.90 -60.49
CA LEU A 781 3.88 12.47 -60.57
C LEU A 781 4.99 12.14 -61.59
N GLU A 782 4.97 12.72 -62.79
CA GLU A 782 6.03 12.53 -63.80
C GLU A 782 7.41 12.92 -63.24
N ARG A 783 7.50 14.09 -62.62
CA ARG A 783 8.75 14.62 -62.06
C ARG A 783 9.24 13.81 -60.85
N PHE A 784 8.34 13.24 -60.06
CA PHE A 784 8.70 12.36 -58.96
C PHE A 784 9.06 10.94 -59.45
N ALA A 785 8.42 10.45 -60.51
CA ALA A 785 8.76 9.19 -61.15
C ALA A 785 10.17 9.22 -61.78
N ALA A 786 10.54 10.36 -62.38
CA ALA A 786 11.89 10.62 -62.88
C ALA A 786 12.97 10.62 -61.77
N ARG A 787 12.59 10.79 -60.49
CA ARG A 787 13.50 10.65 -59.32
C ARG A 787 13.65 9.18 -58.85
N GLY A 788 12.98 8.22 -59.50
CA GLY A 788 13.15 6.78 -59.28
C GLY A 788 11.98 6.07 -58.58
N SER A 789 10.90 6.76 -58.25
CA SER A 789 9.72 6.16 -57.59
C SER A 789 8.74 5.57 -58.62
N GLN A 790 8.26 4.36 -58.38
CA GLN A 790 7.19 3.77 -59.19
C GLN A 790 5.81 4.21 -58.69
N PHE A 791 4.87 4.42 -59.62
CA PHE A 791 3.50 4.80 -59.30
C PHE A 791 2.52 3.79 -59.90
N LEU A 792 1.60 3.30 -59.09
CA LEU A 792 0.45 2.50 -59.51
C LEU A 792 -0.83 3.29 -59.19
N LEU A 793 -1.53 3.71 -60.25
CA LEU A 793 -2.69 4.58 -60.14
C LEU A 793 -3.95 3.78 -60.49
N VAL A 794 -4.95 3.80 -59.60
CA VAL A 794 -6.30 3.34 -59.90
C VAL A 794 -7.18 4.58 -60.05
N THR A 795 -7.76 4.78 -61.22
CA THR A 795 -8.49 6.00 -61.58
C THR A 795 -9.44 5.74 -62.74
N HIS A 796 -10.49 6.55 -62.84
CA HIS A 796 -11.37 6.66 -64.01
C HIS A 796 -11.16 7.97 -64.81
N GLN A 797 -10.23 8.83 -64.39
CA GLN A 797 -9.93 10.12 -65.03
C GLN A 797 -9.01 9.97 -66.25
N LYS A 798 -9.50 10.36 -67.42
CA LYS A 798 -8.77 10.23 -68.70
C LYS A 798 -7.43 10.97 -68.71
N ALA A 799 -7.41 12.20 -68.18
CA ALA A 799 -6.19 13.02 -68.15
C ALA A 799 -5.08 12.43 -67.25
N THR A 800 -5.44 11.60 -66.25
CA THR A 800 -4.47 10.85 -65.44
C THR A 800 -3.99 9.59 -66.16
N MET A 801 -4.90 8.90 -66.89
CA MET A 801 -4.56 7.73 -67.72
C MET A 801 -3.61 8.08 -68.89
N GLU A 802 -3.75 9.25 -69.49
CA GLU A 802 -2.94 9.69 -70.64
C GLU A 802 -1.43 9.77 -70.34
N VAL A 803 -1.07 9.97 -69.07
CA VAL A 803 0.31 10.12 -68.56
C VAL A 803 0.92 8.78 -68.10
N ALA A 804 0.13 7.70 -68.08
CA ALA A 804 0.60 6.39 -67.62
C ALA A 804 1.33 5.60 -68.72
N HIS A 805 2.61 5.26 -68.48
CA HIS A 805 3.42 4.39 -69.35
C HIS A 805 2.77 3.02 -69.67
N ALA A 806 1.96 2.52 -68.75
CA ALA A 806 1.17 1.31 -68.90
C ALA A 806 -0.19 1.45 -68.20
N LEU A 807 -1.23 0.90 -68.83
CA LEU A 807 -2.60 0.86 -68.34
C LEU A 807 -3.01 -0.60 -68.10
N TRP A 808 -3.51 -0.90 -66.91
CA TRP A 808 -4.07 -2.19 -66.55
C TRP A 808 -5.59 -2.06 -66.39
N GLY A 809 -6.34 -2.56 -67.37
CA GLY A 809 -7.81 -2.61 -67.31
C GLY A 809 -8.27 -3.91 -66.67
N VAL A 810 -9.14 -3.82 -65.66
CA VAL A 810 -9.83 -4.99 -65.09
C VAL A 810 -11.16 -5.18 -65.79
N THR A 811 -11.43 -6.39 -66.27
CA THR A 811 -12.71 -6.77 -66.89
C THR A 811 -13.23 -8.05 -66.24
N THR A 812 -14.55 -8.16 -66.07
CA THR A 812 -15.17 -9.35 -65.48
C THR A 812 -15.67 -10.25 -66.61
N ASP A 813 -15.26 -11.53 -66.60
CA ASP A 813 -15.81 -12.50 -67.56
C ASP A 813 -17.20 -12.99 -67.16
N ALA A 814 -17.86 -13.74 -68.05
CA ALA A 814 -19.23 -14.23 -67.83
C ALA A 814 -19.38 -15.22 -66.65
N SER A 815 -18.29 -15.65 -66.01
CA SER A 815 -18.30 -16.47 -64.79
C SER A 815 -18.24 -15.64 -63.50
N GLY A 816 -18.08 -14.31 -63.59
CA GLY A 816 -17.91 -13.42 -62.44
C GLY A 816 -16.46 -13.26 -61.98
N ALA A 817 -15.50 -13.90 -62.67
CA ALA A 817 -14.07 -13.77 -62.36
C ALA A 817 -13.47 -12.52 -63.01
N SER A 818 -12.72 -11.74 -62.23
CA SER A 818 -11.95 -10.58 -62.71
C SER A 818 -10.70 -11.02 -63.46
N ARG A 819 -10.52 -10.54 -64.69
CA ARG A 819 -9.31 -10.68 -65.50
C ARG A 819 -8.65 -9.32 -65.71
N VAL A 820 -7.32 -9.31 -65.69
CA VAL A 820 -6.52 -8.11 -65.95
C VAL A 820 -6.03 -8.12 -67.39
N LEU A 821 -6.21 -7.01 -68.10
CA LEU A 821 -5.68 -6.75 -69.44
C LEU A 821 -4.67 -5.62 -69.36
N SER A 822 -3.48 -5.80 -69.95
CA SER A 822 -2.42 -4.78 -69.97
C SER A 822 -2.29 -4.14 -71.36
N ILE A 823 -2.26 -2.80 -71.41
CA ILE A 823 -1.90 -2.01 -72.59
C ILE A 823 -0.68 -1.17 -72.21
N ARG A 824 0.41 -1.27 -72.97
CA ARG A 824 1.60 -0.43 -72.79
C ARG A 824 1.66 0.59 -73.91
N GLN A 825 1.91 1.87 -73.61
CA GLN A 825 2.22 2.83 -74.67
C GLN A 825 3.53 2.41 -75.35
N GLY A 826 3.54 2.38 -76.67
CA GLY A 826 4.73 2.05 -77.46
C GLY A 826 5.56 3.30 -77.74
N ASP A 827 6.89 3.16 -77.71
CA ASP A 827 7.81 4.23 -78.07
C ASP A 827 7.61 4.64 -79.55
N GLU A 828 7.05 5.82 -79.81
CA GLU A 828 7.18 6.46 -81.11
C GLU A 828 8.63 6.92 -81.31
N ALA A 829 9.41 6.10 -82.02
CA ALA A 829 10.75 6.48 -82.44
C ALA A 829 10.71 7.78 -83.29
N PRO A 830 11.61 8.75 -83.07
CA PRO A 830 11.56 10.03 -83.76
C PRO A 830 11.77 9.84 -85.27
N ALA A 831 10.78 10.24 -86.06
CA ALA A 831 10.83 10.13 -87.52
C ALA A 831 12.01 10.94 -88.08
N ALA A 832 12.94 10.25 -88.75
CA ALA A 832 14.09 10.87 -89.39
C ALA A 832 13.64 11.87 -90.47
N ARG A 833 13.95 13.15 -90.29
CA ARG A 833 13.89 14.16 -91.36
C ARG A 833 15.24 14.22 -92.09
N PRO A 834 15.23 14.34 -93.43
CA PRO A 834 16.44 14.25 -94.24
C PRO A 834 17.33 15.51 -94.12
N PRO A 835 18.62 15.42 -94.48
CA PRO A 835 19.52 16.56 -94.43
C PRO A 835 19.17 17.57 -95.54
N ALA A 836 19.15 18.85 -95.16
CA ALA A 836 19.07 19.97 -96.09
C ALA A 836 20.22 20.95 -95.81
N VAL A 837 21.10 21.05 -96.83
CA VAL A 837 22.21 21.98 -97.10
C VAL A 837 22.43 23.12 -96.11
#